data_AF-M5U4F1-F1
#
_entry.id   AF-M5U4F1-F1
#
_cell.length_a   1.000
_cell.length_b   1.000
_cell.length_c   1.000
_cell.angle_alpha   90.00
_cell.angle_beta   90.00
_cell.angle_gamma   90.00
#
_symmetry.space_group_name_H-M   'P 1'
#
loop_
_entity.id
_entity.type
_entity.pdbx_description
1 polymer ?
#
loop_
_entity_poly.entity_id
_entity_poly.type
_entity_poly.pdbx_seq_one_letter_code
_entity_poly.pdbx_strand_id
1 'polypeptide(L)'
;MNQKSNRVKDETNMNKFFAGTLACLLLNIGTADRCAAQIDPNWESMSQHYQVPEWFQDGKIGVWTHWGVPSGIDENRPNDGSHYGRRMYGPSATESGAQRKMTQDLTDFHKKRYGQPSEFGYEDLVPLFRAERWDPEGLVKFFKDNGARFVMPVACHHDNFDMYDSSHPWNSVDMGPKRDTLKEWKEAAQKHGLKFGVSTHLYWSPRFFHTARPYQKEGTLAWKLFNMDYDPKAYPSQDSWNQHWYDRCWEIIDKYDPDMFNNDAPFPDEKKGKGLGIKLFSSFVNRDLKENGGKQTVVFSCKNGNKPKAAFTYNLERGSAGEIKPEPWMWATDLSGGWFYRKTAVNHMSIPVMVGNAVDAISKNGVVMLNVALRGDGTLPENQAAYLTTFGAFLKTCGEGIYGTRPWKTFGEGPLEMKDGRQGENKHPFSQQDIRYTCKGNTLYAFVLAKPTTDITIKTLAQGGLYEEEIGTIELLGTDEALTWNRTAEGLTIELPKTLPGDPIIGLRIRPAGLAVETTETINGSTTATIGPAHYPEFSWDTIPLYMHMRKSAKFSREEIEYLAGFPVITLEKTTGSKTYGSSEQGSLEAAKAIKKINPKAKVLYYRNVMCNYGTYRVNEGLNQIPGAFLVARNGKTKLHRGVREVYDLSNPALRRWWVDHCVEMTEHDAIDGIFLDGNIKALEQAFLKKEIGVAKKQAVTDGYATMMQDLRNQTPSAKLLIANIIRARLPHSGLDYLQYFDGSYLEGIESQANGLSRLEYLAKGIAATQRAARDGKIICMSMGLGRDATKGLRIDDTRQRLQPGENTQPRLEYCLALFLVCAEKYSYVYPHDGYSVNNNDSSVWLQRFSEYDKPLGPPKGPAVKNGNVYTREFTHASVTLDIENETANLVWK
;
A
#
# COMPACT_ATOMS: atom_id res chain seq x y z
N MET A 1 35.32 -29.04 57.13
CA MET A 1 34.05 -29.39 57.80
C MET A 1 32.97 -29.33 56.71
N ASN A 2 32.77 -30.43 55.98
CA ASN A 2 31.74 -31.48 56.19
C ASN A 2 30.32 -30.88 56.20
N GLN A 3 29.33 -31.32 55.40
CA GLN A 3 29.16 -32.42 54.44
C GLN A 3 27.84 -32.12 53.69
N LYS A 4 27.82 -32.17 52.35
CA LYS A 4 27.19 -33.23 51.51
C LYS A 4 25.68 -33.46 51.71
N SER A 5 24.91 -33.37 50.62
CA SER A 5 24.49 -34.56 49.81
C SER A 5 23.83 -34.05 48.50
N ASN A 6 24.39 -34.36 47.32
CA ASN A 6 24.09 -35.50 46.43
C ASN A 6 22.76 -35.31 45.65
N ARG A 7 22.61 -35.64 44.37
CA ARG A 7 23.47 -36.19 43.30
C ARG A 7 22.58 -36.28 42.02
N VAL A 8 23.22 -36.17 40.84
CA VAL A 8 22.99 -36.97 39.61
C VAL A 8 21.74 -36.58 38.77
N LYS A 9 21.88 -36.04 37.53
CA LYS A 9 22.24 -36.69 36.23
C LYS A 9 21.32 -37.88 35.93
N ASP A 10 20.87 -38.19 34.74
CA ASP A 10 20.79 -37.62 33.40
C ASP A 10 19.80 -38.59 32.68
N GLU A 11 19.45 -38.27 31.44
CA GLU A 11 19.03 -39.26 30.42
C GLU A 11 17.56 -39.75 30.32
N THR A 12 16.91 -39.12 29.32
CA THR A 12 16.34 -39.70 28.09
C THR A 12 14.98 -40.43 28.02
N ASN A 13 14.28 -40.05 26.94
CA ASN A 13 13.29 -40.80 26.13
C ASN A 13 11.80 -40.77 26.50
N MET A 14 11.15 -39.67 26.10
CA MET A 14 10.25 -39.61 24.93
C MET A 14 9.62 -40.96 24.46
N ASN A 15 8.36 -41.24 24.82
CA ASN A 15 7.18 -41.22 23.90
C ASN A 15 5.96 -42.06 24.37
N LYS A 16 4.78 -41.43 24.24
CA LYS A 16 3.40 -41.98 24.05
C LYS A 16 2.68 -42.59 25.26
N PHE A 17 1.55 -41.98 25.69
CA PHE A 17 0.18 -42.44 25.40
C PHE A 17 -0.91 -41.56 26.06
N PHE A 18 -1.85 -41.07 25.21
CA PHE A 18 -3.31 -40.95 25.36
C PHE A 18 -4.02 -40.30 26.59
N ALA A 19 -4.80 -39.26 26.26
CA ALA A 19 -6.27 -39.14 26.37
C ALA A 19 -7.01 -38.90 27.70
N GLY A 20 -7.97 -37.96 27.61
CA GLY A 20 -9.13 -37.76 28.50
C GLY A 20 -8.82 -36.93 29.76
N THR A 21 -9.58 -35.93 30.20
CA THR A 21 -11.02 -35.69 30.01
C THR A 21 -11.33 -34.23 30.32
N LEU A 22 -12.22 -33.69 29.49
CA LEU A 22 -13.02 -32.48 29.63
C LEU A 22 -13.76 -32.43 30.99
N ALA A 23 -13.79 -31.28 31.69
CA ALA A 23 -15.00 -30.65 32.23
C ALA A 23 -14.74 -29.67 33.39
N CYS A 24 -15.30 -28.46 33.22
CA CYS A 24 -15.87 -27.60 34.25
C CYS A 24 -14.92 -26.84 35.20
N LEU A 25 -14.45 -25.68 34.74
CA LEU A 25 -14.67 -24.45 35.49
C LEU A 25 -15.24 -23.38 34.54
N LEU A 26 -16.57 -23.33 34.53
CA LEU A 26 -17.35 -22.16 34.11
C LEU A 26 -17.03 -21.02 35.09
N LEU A 27 -16.19 -20.09 34.65
CA LEU A 27 -16.14 -18.74 35.23
C LEU A 27 -16.70 -17.78 34.20
N ASN A 28 -17.79 -17.12 34.60
CA ASN A 28 -18.45 -15.99 33.96
C ASN A 28 -17.46 -15.11 33.17
N ILE A 29 -17.47 -15.23 31.84
CA ILE A 29 -17.00 -14.16 30.97
C ILE A 29 -18.25 -13.39 30.57
N GLY A 30 -18.63 -12.46 31.43
CA GLY A 30 -19.55 -11.41 31.03
C GLY A 30 -19.05 -10.76 29.75
N THR A 31 -19.98 -10.31 28.93
CA THR A 31 -19.75 -9.37 27.84
C THR A 31 -19.13 -8.09 28.40
N ALA A 32 -17.83 -8.12 28.68
CA ALA A 32 -17.03 -6.92 28.67
C ALA A 32 -17.00 -6.50 27.20
N ASP A 33 -17.52 -5.31 26.92
CA ASP A 33 -17.03 -4.52 25.80
C ASP A 33 -15.53 -4.80 25.68
N ARG A 34 -15.05 -5.24 24.51
CA ARG A 34 -13.62 -5.15 24.22
C ARG A 34 -13.31 -3.66 24.12
N CYS A 35 -13.21 -3.01 25.27
CA CYS A 35 -12.49 -1.76 25.42
C CYS A 35 -11.14 -2.04 24.78
N ALA A 36 -10.79 -1.29 23.73
CA ALA A 36 -9.45 -1.34 23.18
C ALA A 36 -8.45 -1.32 24.35
N ALA A 37 -7.47 -2.23 24.35
CA ALA A 37 -6.53 -2.33 25.47
C ALA A 37 -5.90 -0.94 25.67
N GLN A 38 -6.27 -0.29 26.77
CA GLN A 38 -5.77 1.04 27.09
C GLN A 38 -4.28 0.90 27.37
N ILE A 39 -3.46 1.66 26.64
CA ILE A 39 -2.01 1.66 26.85
C ILE A 39 -1.71 2.51 28.08
N ASP A 40 -1.12 1.90 29.11
CA ASP A 40 -0.69 2.62 30.29
C ASP A 40 0.52 3.51 29.97
N PRO A 41 0.69 4.66 30.66
CA PRO A 41 1.74 5.62 30.38
C PRO A 41 3.11 5.16 30.91
N ASN A 42 3.57 3.99 30.46
CA ASN A 42 4.87 3.42 30.75
C ASN A 42 5.42 2.66 29.53
N TRP A 43 6.75 2.48 29.46
CA TRP A 43 7.38 1.87 28.29
C TRP A 43 7.10 0.38 28.13
N GLU A 44 6.81 -0.32 29.22
CA GLU A 44 6.48 -1.74 29.17
C GLU A 44 5.14 -1.95 28.45
N SER A 45 4.09 -1.23 28.86
CA SER A 45 2.78 -1.25 28.21
C SER A 45 2.87 -0.76 26.76
N MET A 46 3.60 0.33 26.49
CA MET A 46 3.84 0.76 25.10
C MET A 46 4.52 -0.33 24.27
N SER A 47 5.49 -1.07 24.82
CA SER A 47 6.18 -2.16 24.08
C SER A 47 5.27 -3.34 23.78
N GLN A 48 4.29 -3.62 24.65
CA GLN A 48 3.34 -4.72 24.48
C GLN A 48 2.24 -4.39 23.46
N HIS A 49 1.93 -3.10 23.27
CA HIS A 49 0.74 -2.68 22.54
C HIS A 49 1.00 -1.82 21.30
N TYR A 50 2.12 -1.09 21.22
CA TYR A 50 2.43 -0.27 20.05
C TYR A 50 2.70 -1.14 18.82
N GLN A 51 2.06 -0.81 17.71
CA GLN A 51 2.27 -1.47 16.43
C GLN A 51 2.53 -0.43 15.35
N VAL A 52 3.55 -0.63 14.51
CA VAL A 52 3.79 0.29 13.39
C VAL A 52 2.71 0.08 12.32
N PRO A 53 1.91 1.08 11.95
CA PRO A 53 0.86 0.92 10.95
C PRO A 53 1.37 0.46 9.58
N GLU A 54 0.59 -0.39 8.89
CA GLU A 54 0.96 -0.94 7.58
C GLU A 54 1.19 0.15 6.53
N TRP A 55 0.42 1.24 6.52
CA TRP A 55 0.59 2.31 5.53
C TRP A 55 2.00 2.93 5.58
N PHE A 56 2.62 2.98 6.76
CA PHE A 56 3.97 3.52 6.94
C PHE A 56 5.01 2.51 6.46
N GLN A 57 4.85 1.24 6.86
CA GLN A 57 5.70 0.14 6.44
C GLN A 57 5.64 -0.12 4.92
N ASP A 58 4.48 0.02 4.30
CA ASP A 58 4.26 -0.19 2.87
C ASP A 58 4.62 1.05 2.06
N GLY A 59 4.44 2.23 2.66
CA GLY A 59 4.72 3.51 2.04
C GLY A 59 6.20 3.77 1.80
N LYS A 60 7.08 3.25 2.66
CA LYS A 60 8.56 3.26 2.62
C LYS A 60 9.28 4.60 2.54
N ILE A 61 8.75 5.59 1.81
CA ILE A 61 9.44 6.83 1.48
C ILE A 61 8.61 8.02 1.93
N GLY A 62 9.20 8.90 2.73
CA GLY A 62 8.64 10.17 3.13
C GLY A 62 9.61 11.33 3.00
N VAL A 63 9.06 12.53 3.10
CA VAL A 63 9.81 13.79 3.08
C VAL A 63 9.63 14.54 4.39
N TRP A 64 10.73 14.92 5.01
CA TRP A 64 10.77 15.79 6.19
C TRP A 64 11.16 17.21 5.75
N THR A 65 10.59 18.25 6.33
CA THR A 65 11.00 19.63 6.05
C THR A 65 11.42 20.38 7.31
N HIS A 66 12.73 20.65 7.44
CA HIS A 66 13.22 21.67 8.37
C HIS A 66 13.16 23.04 7.69
N TRP A 67 12.10 23.76 8.00
CA TRP A 67 11.82 25.08 7.46
C TRP A 67 11.18 25.96 8.54
N GLY A 68 11.54 27.24 8.55
CA GLY A 68 11.23 28.18 9.63
C GLY A 68 12.21 29.34 9.64
N VAL A 69 12.22 30.13 10.72
CA VAL A 69 13.04 31.36 10.86
C VAL A 69 14.51 31.19 10.40
N PRO A 70 15.23 30.10 10.73
CA PRO A 70 16.61 29.90 10.25
C PRO A 70 16.77 29.90 8.72
N SER A 71 15.71 29.59 7.98
CA SER A 71 15.68 29.57 6.50
C SER A 71 15.58 30.97 5.91
N GLY A 72 15.03 31.94 6.65
CA GLY A 72 14.94 33.35 6.27
C GLY A 72 16.23 34.15 6.51
N ILE A 73 17.20 33.57 7.20
CA ILE A 73 18.50 34.19 7.45
C ILE A 73 19.34 34.11 6.17
N ASP A 74 20.08 35.18 5.87
CA ASP A 74 20.99 35.29 4.73
C ASP A 74 21.64 33.93 4.35
N GLU A 75 21.35 33.49 3.12
CA GLU A 75 21.73 32.16 2.62
C GLU A 75 23.25 31.96 2.53
N ASN A 76 24.03 33.04 2.57
CA ASN A 76 25.50 33.02 2.52
C ASN A 76 26.14 32.93 3.91
N ARG A 77 25.35 32.77 4.98
CA ARG A 77 25.88 32.64 6.34
C ARG A 77 26.86 31.46 6.46
N PRO A 78 27.87 31.57 7.35
CA PRO A 78 28.77 30.46 7.67
C PRO A 78 28.04 29.21 8.16
N ASN A 79 28.78 28.11 8.33
CA ASN A 79 28.19 26.89 8.86
C ASN A 79 27.55 27.14 10.24
N ASP A 80 26.26 26.85 10.36
CA ASP A 80 25.48 27.04 11.59
C ASP A 80 25.15 25.74 12.32
N GLY A 81 25.47 24.59 11.72
CA GLY A 81 25.05 23.29 12.21
C GLY A 81 23.56 23.21 12.50
N SER A 82 22.73 23.95 11.76
CA SER A 82 21.27 24.07 11.96
C SER A 82 20.84 24.76 13.27
N HIS A 83 21.76 25.49 13.91
CA HIS A 83 21.58 26.10 15.23
C HIS A 83 21.98 27.58 15.26
N TYR A 84 21.61 28.36 14.24
CA TYR A 84 21.97 29.78 14.15
C TYR A 84 21.55 30.59 15.38
N GLY A 85 20.29 30.44 15.80
CA GLY A 85 19.70 31.24 16.89
C GLY A 85 20.45 31.17 18.22
N ARG A 86 21.07 30.03 18.57
CA ARG A 86 21.93 29.95 19.78
C ARG A 86 23.35 30.46 19.55
N ARG A 87 23.86 30.30 18.33
CA ARG A 87 25.29 30.54 18.01
C ARG A 87 25.58 32.01 17.69
N MET A 88 24.61 32.79 17.23
CA MET A 88 24.81 34.21 16.92
C MET A 88 25.16 35.06 18.15
N TYR A 89 24.88 34.58 19.36
CA TYR A 89 25.12 35.29 20.62
C TYR A 89 26.51 35.06 21.25
N GLY A 90 27.37 34.28 20.61
CA GLY A 90 28.72 33.98 21.10
C GLY A 90 28.88 32.57 21.70
N PRO A 91 30.14 32.11 21.84
CA PRO A 91 30.45 30.78 22.36
C PRO A 91 30.13 30.65 23.84
N SER A 92 29.58 29.52 24.25
CA SER A 92 29.41 29.21 25.67
C SER A 92 30.74 28.81 26.32
N ALA A 93 30.80 28.85 27.65
CA ALA A 93 31.99 28.44 28.40
C ALA A 93 32.39 26.97 28.20
N THR A 94 31.45 26.12 27.76
CA THR A 94 31.67 24.68 27.56
C THR A 94 32.01 24.32 26.11
N GLU A 95 31.96 25.28 25.18
CA GLU A 95 32.28 25.04 23.77
C GLU A 95 33.79 25.11 23.52
N SER A 96 34.31 24.10 22.82
CA SER A 96 35.71 23.99 22.43
C SER A 96 35.86 23.55 20.96
N GLY A 97 37.09 23.67 20.43
CA GLY A 97 37.46 23.19 19.10
C GLY A 97 36.60 23.73 17.96
N ALA A 98 36.21 22.83 17.05
CA ALA A 98 35.43 23.17 15.85
C ALA A 98 34.05 23.79 16.18
N GLN A 99 33.43 23.39 17.30
CA GLN A 99 32.14 23.97 17.71
C GLN A 99 32.30 25.43 18.14
N ARG A 100 33.31 25.73 18.95
CA ARG A 100 33.61 27.11 19.37
C ARG A 100 33.92 27.98 18.16
N LYS A 101 34.76 27.50 17.23
CA LYS A 101 35.09 28.22 16.00
C LYS A 101 33.84 28.54 15.18
N MET A 102 32.98 27.55 14.96
CA MET A 102 31.73 27.71 14.22
C MET A 102 30.83 28.79 14.84
N THR A 103 30.69 28.76 16.17
CA THR A 103 29.92 29.77 16.91
C THR A 103 30.52 31.17 16.78
N GLN A 104 31.85 31.27 16.81
CA GLN A 104 32.58 32.53 16.67
C GLN A 104 32.41 33.13 15.27
N ASP A 105 32.61 32.32 14.22
CA ASP A 105 32.42 32.72 12.82
C ASP A 105 30.99 33.25 12.58
N LEU A 106 29.97 32.61 13.17
CA LEU A 106 28.58 33.05 13.07
C LEU A 106 28.27 34.31 13.87
N THR A 107 28.86 34.47 15.05
CA THR A 107 28.72 35.69 15.85
C THR A 107 29.29 36.88 15.11
N ASP A 108 30.48 36.72 14.52
CA ASP A 108 31.14 37.76 13.74
C ASP A 108 30.36 38.08 12.46
N PHE A 109 29.84 37.05 11.80
CA PHE A 109 28.92 37.22 10.67
C PHE A 109 27.68 38.02 11.07
N HIS A 110 27.02 37.68 12.18
CA HIS A 110 25.82 38.36 12.64
C HIS A 110 26.10 39.84 12.94
N LYS A 111 27.18 40.12 13.68
CA LYS A 111 27.66 41.48 13.98
C LYS A 111 27.91 42.30 12.73
N LYS A 112 28.54 41.70 11.73
CA LYS A 112 28.85 42.37 10.46
C LYS A 112 27.59 42.60 9.61
N ARG A 113 26.66 41.64 9.58
CA ARG A 113 25.53 41.63 8.64
C ARG A 113 24.30 42.39 9.16
N TYR A 114 24.04 42.30 10.46
CA TYR A 114 22.81 42.78 11.09
C TYR A 114 23.07 43.78 12.23
N GLY A 115 24.16 43.61 12.98
CA GLY A 115 24.53 44.49 14.09
C GLY A 115 24.81 43.72 15.38
N GLN A 116 25.03 44.43 16.48
CA GLN A 116 25.31 43.79 17.76
C GLN A 116 24.10 42.96 18.23
N PRO A 117 24.28 41.75 18.78
CA PRO A 117 23.17 40.94 19.29
C PRO A 117 22.32 41.58 20.39
N SER A 118 22.82 42.65 21.03
CA SER A 118 22.08 43.49 22.00
C SER A 118 21.12 44.49 21.35
N GLU A 119 21.31 44.78 20.07
CA GLU A 119 20.56 45.77 19.29
C GLU A 119 19.71 45.09 18.20
N PHE A 120 20.22 43.99 17.64
CA PHE A 120 19.54 43.15 16.65
C PHE A 120 19.66 41.69 17.10
N GLY A 121 18.60 41.17 17.71
CA GLY A 121 18.52 39.82 18.24
C GLY A 121 17.94 38.81 17.24
N TYR A 122 17.70 37.58 17.71
CA TYR A 122 17.08 36.52 16.91
C TYR A 122 15.60 36.83 16.64
N GLU A 123 14.93 37.49 17.60
CA GLU A 123 13.57 38.00 17.47
C GLU A 123 13.42 38.94 16.26
N ASP A 124 14.44 39.73 15.94
CA ASP A 124 14.46 40.68 14.82
C ASP A 124 14.67 39.99 13.46
N LEU A 125 15.03 38.70 13.44
CA LEU A 125 15.10 37.89 12.22
C LEU A 125 13.74 37.31 11.83
N VAL A 126 12.77 37.23 12.76
CA VAL A 126 11.44 36.66 12.49
C VAL A 126 10.71 37.40 11.34
N PRO A 127 10.70 38.74 11.27
CA PRO A 127 10.07 39.47 10.15
C PRO A 127 10.75 39.27 8.79
N LEU A 128 11.97 38.72 8.75
CA LEU A 128 12.69 38.41 7.51
C LEU A 128 12.24 37.08 6.90
N PHE A 129 11.64 36.20 7.70
CA PHE A 129 11.07 34.94 7.23
C PHE A 129 9.64 35.16 6.71
N ARG A 130 9.52 35.44 5.40
CA ARG A 130 8.25 35.90 4.79
C ARG A 130 7.52 34.88 3.95
N ALA A 131 8.17 33.79 3.52
CA ALA A 131 7.55 32.74 2.71
C ALA A 131 6.84 33.26 1.43
N GLU A 132 7.42 34.26 0.76
CA GLU A 132 6.78 35.02 -0.34
C GLU A 132 6.39 34.16 -1.55
N ARG A 133 7.00 32.99 -1.71
CA ARG A 133 6.80 32.04 -2.82
C ARG A 133 6.38 30.66 -2.31
N TRP A 134 5.77 30.62 -1.13
CA TRP A 134 5.31 29.41 -0.47
C TRP A 134 4.10 28.79 -1.17
N ASP A 135 4.34 27.62 -1.76
CA ASP A 135 3.36 26.79 -2.47
C ASP A 135 3.41 25.34 -1.94
N PRO A 136 2.70 25.04 -0.83
CA PRO A 136 2.68 23.70 -0.25
C PRO A 136 2.04 22.67 -1.17
N GLU A 137 1.06 23.06 -1.99
CA GLU A 137 0.42 22.16 -2.95
C GLU A 137 1.42 21.70 -4.00
N GLY A 138 2.11 22.64 -4.64
CA GLY A 138 3.14 22.34 -5.64
C GLY A 138 4.26 21.46 -5.07
N LEU A 139 4.70 21.72 -3.84
CA LEU A 139 5.72 20.92 -3.15
C LEU A 139 5.24 19.50 -2.86
N VAL A 140 4.07 19.33 -2.24
CA VAL A 140 3.53 17.99 -1.95
C VAL A 140 3.29 17.21 -3.23
N LYS A 141 2.74 17.85 -4.27
CA LYS A 141 2.57 17.22 -5.58
C LYS A 141 3.91 16.75 -6.14
N PHE A 142 4.93 17.60 -6.09
CA PHE A 142 6.28 17.23 -6.54
C PHE A 142 6.84 16.05 -5.73
N PHE A 143 6.65 16.01 -4.42
CA PHE A 143 7.08 14.88 -3.59
C PHE A 143 6.33 13.59 -3.94
N LYS A 144 5.02 13.67 -4.17
CA LYS A 144 4.18 12.54 -4.59
C LYS A 144 4.64 11.95 -5.92
N ASP A 145 4.84 12.81 -6.91
CA ASP A 145 5.26 12.45 -8.27
C ASP A 145 6.64 11.79 -8.28
N ASN A 146 7.44 12.06 -7.24
CA ASN A 146 8.76 11.48 -6.99
C ASN A 146 8.77 10.37 -5.93
N GLY A 147 7.60 9.81 -5.60
CA GLY A 147 7.50 8.57 -4.83
C GLY A 147 7.26 8.70 -3.34
N ALA A 148 7.15 9.91 -2.78
CA ALA A 148 6.78 10.07 -1.38
C ALA A 148 5.36 9.53 -1.12
N ARG A 149 5.14 9.02 0.10
CA ARG A 149 3.82 8.56 0.60
C ARG A 149 3.37 9.32 1.83
N PHE A 150 4.28 10.05 2.47
CA PHE A 150 4.00 10.91 3.62
C PHE A 150 4.94 12.12 3.64
N VAL A 151 4.47 13.19 4.27
CA VAL A 151 5.24 14.40 4.53
C VAL A 151 5.22 14.71 6.03
N MET A 152 6.31 15.24 6.56
CA MET A 152 6.44 15.57 7.98
C MET A 152 7.14 16.92 8.14
N PRO A 153 6.42 18.07 8.14
CA PRO A 153 7.01 19.35 8.53
C PRO A 153 7.41 19.43 10.00
N VAL A 154 8.39 20.28 10.29
CA VAL A 154 8.72 20.67 11.67
C VAL A 154 7.71 21.72 12.17
N ALA A 155 6.93 21.36 13.19
CA ALA A 155 5.97 22.24 13.85
C ALA A 155 6.64 23.31 14.71
N CYS A 156 7.69 22.93 15.44
CA CYS A 156 8.52 23.79 16.25
C CYS A 156 9.93 23.20 16.31
N HIS A 157 10.95 23.99 15.95
CA HIS A 157 12.34 23.59 16.12
C HIS A 157 12.83 23.98 17.54
N HIS A 158 14.14 23.94 17.80
CA HIS A 158 14.72 24.31 19.10
C HIS A 158 14.62 25.80 19.43
N ASP A 159 14.27 26.63 18.45
CA ASP A 159 14.21 28.09 18.52
C ASP A 159 12.86 28.62 19.03
N ASN A 160 11.97 27.74 19.49
CA ASN A 160 10.70 28.08 20.14
C ASN A 160 9.76 28.95 19.30
N PHE A 161 9.88 28.89 17.98
CA PHE A 161 8.99 29.56 17.03
C PHE A 161 8.08 28.52 16.37
N ASP A 162 6.78 28.72 16.48
CA ASP A 162 5.80 27.78 15.96
C ASP A 162 5.41 28.07 14.52
N MET A 163 5.30 27.00 13.73
CA MET A 163 4.98 27.07 12.31
C MET A 163 3.46 26.91 12.04
N TYR A 164 2.62 27.22 13.03
CA TYR A 164 1.17 26.97 13.01
C TYR A 164 0.38 27.95 13.87
N ASP A 165 -0.97 27.96 13.76
CA ASP A 165 -1.82 28.77 14.63
C ASP A 165 -1.76 28.26 16.08
N SER A 166 -1.05 28.98 16.94
CA SER A 166 -0.62 28.47 18.23
C SER A 166 -0.96 29.37 19.41
N SER A 167 -1.22 28.75 20.57
CA SER A 167 -1.38 29.44 21.86
C SER A 167 -0.13 30.22 22.30
N HIS A 168 1.06 29.87 21.79
CA HIS A 168 2.27 30.64 22.06
C HIS A 168 2.37 31.83 21.10
N PRO A 169 2.71 33.03 21.60
CA PRO A 169 2.62 34.25 20.80
C PRO A 169 3.71 34.37 19.73
N TRP A 170 4.74 33.53 19.74
CA TRP A 170 5.75 33.46 18.68
C TRP A 170 5.40 32.34 17.71
N ASN A 171 4.55 32.67 16.75
CA ASN A 171 4.07 31.72 15.75
C ASN A 171 3.97 32.35 14.36
N SER A 172 3.89 31.50 13.33
CA SER A 172 3.90 31.89 11.93
C SER A 172 2.61 32.54 11.44
N VAL A 173 1.52 32.46 12.20
CA VAL A 173 0.25 33.15 11.89
C VAL A 173 0.31 34.59 12.35
N ASP A 174 0.82 34.82 13.55
CA ASP A 174 0.95 36.14 14.15
C ASP A 174 2.20 36.88 13.69
N MET A 175 3.20 36.20 13.11
CA MET A 175 4.49 36.79 12.75
C MET A 175 5.05 36.20 11.45
N GLY A 176 6.13 36.78 10.95
CA GLY A 176 6.83 36.28 9.75
C GLY A 176 5.90 36.11 8.55
N PRO A 177 5.62 34.87 8.10
CA PRO A 177 4.85 34.62 6.89
C PRO A 177 3.35 34.92 7.02
N LYS A 178 2.81 35.08 8.24
CA LYS A 178 1.38 35.29 8.50
C LYS A 178 0.48 34.17 7.95
N ARG A 179 0.94 32.92 8.08
CA ARG A 179 0.30 31.71 7.55
C ARG A 179 0.39 30.57 8.54
N ASP A 180 -0.66 29.75 8.57
CA ASP A 180 -0.67 28.48 9.31
C ASP A 180 -0.09 27.40 8.40
N THR A 181 1.23 27.22 8.47
CA THR A 181 1.92 26.36 7.51
C THR A 181 1.61 24.88 7.74
N LEU A 182 1.34 24.44 8.97
CA LEU A 182 0.96 23.05 9.25
C LEU A 182 -0.41 22.71 8.66
N LYS A 183 -1.39 23.61 8.79
CA LYS A 183 -2.69 23.44 8.14
C LYS A 183 -2.54 23.31 6.63
N GLU A 184 -1.76 24.19 6.01
CA GLU A 184 -1.57 24.18 4.56
C GLU A 184 -0.82 22.93 4.07
N TRP A 185 0.18 22.45 4.81
CA TRP A 185 0.83 21.16 4.55
C TRP A 185 -0.17 19.99 4.64
N LYS A 186 -1.02 19.97 5.67
CA LYS A 186 -2.05 18.93 5.86
C LYS A 186 -3.04 18.93 4.70
N GLU A 187 -3.57 20.10 4.33
CA GLU A 187 -4.51 20.25 3.22
C GLU A 187 -3.90 19.77 1.90
N ALA A 188 -2.63 20.15 1.62
CA ALA A 188 -1.90 19.68 0.45
C ALA A 188 -1.67 18.16 0.47
N ALA A 189 -1.26 17.59 1.61
CA ALA A 189 -1.08 16.15 1.79
C ALA A 189 -2.38 15.37 1.52
N GLN A 190 -3.49 15.81 2.10
CA GLN A 190 -4.81 15.22 1.89
C GLN A 190 -5.25 15.30 0.43
N LYS A 191 -5.06 16.46 -0.22
CA LYS A 191 -5.39 16.67 -1.64
C LYS A 191 -4.67 15.70 -2.57
N HIS A 192 -3.41 15.36 -2.27
CA HIS A 192 -2.59 14.48 -3.10
C HIS A 192 -2.51 13.03 -2.59
N GLY A 193 -3.28 12.68 -1.55
CA GLY A 193 -3.31 11.33 -0.99
C GLY A 193 -1.98 10.91 -0.36
N LEU A 194 -1.32 11.82 0.36
CA LEU A 194 -0.20 11.54 1.24
C LEU A 194 -0.68 11.57 2.69
N LYS A 195 -0.01 10.77 3.51
CA LYS A 195 -0.15 10.81 4.96
C LYS A 195 0.59 12.03 5.53
N PHE A 196 0.01 12.66 6.55
CA PHE A 196 0.51 13.91 7.12
C PHE A 196 1.08 13.67 8.51
N GLY A 197 2.37 13.95 8.69
CA GLY A 197 3.05 13.89 9.98
C GLY A 197 3.48 15.26 10.46
N VAL A 198 3.94 15.33 11.70
CA VAL A 198 4.56 16.52 12.30
C VAL A 198 5.77 16.12 13.15
N SER A 199 6.80 16.96 13.14
CA SER A 199 7.96 16.83 14.02
C SER A 199 8.06 18.00 14.99
N THR A 200 8.51 17.75 16.22
CA THR A 200 8.79 18.80 17.20
C THR A 200 10.12 18.60 17.93
N HIS A 201 10.79 19.72 18.22
CA HIS A 201 12.10 19.78 18.86
C HIS A 201 12.08 20.66 20.13
N LEU A 202 10.88 21.03 20.59
CA LEU A 202 10.62 22.10 21.56
C LEU A 202 11.37 21.95 22.89
N TYR A 203 11.45 20.73 23.44
CA TYR A 203 11.85 20.52 24.83
C TYR A 203 13.25 21.07 25.19
N TRP A 204 14.17 21.15 24.21
CA TRP A 204 15.54 21.65 24.44
C TRP A 204 15.64 23.18 24.42
N SER A 205 14.56 23.90 24.09
CA SER A 205 14.60 25.35 23.83
C SER A 205 15.08 26.24 25.00
N PRO A 206 14.81 25.95 26.30
CA PRO A 206 15.36 26.76 27.40
C PRO A 206 16.89 26.73 27.44
N ARG A 207 17.48 25.57 27.12
CA ARG A 207 18.94 25.40 27.06
C ARG A 207 19.51 25.90 25.74
N PHE A 208 18.77 25.75 24.64
CA PHE A 208 19.18 26.21 23.32
C PHE A 208 19.58 27.69 23.37
N PHE A 209 18.75 28.54 23.97
CA PHE A 209 18.97 29.98 24.08
C PHE A 209 19.81 30.45 25.28
N HIS A 210 20.57 29.57 25.93
CA HIS A 210 21.35 29.96 27.12
C HIS A 210 22.28 31.17 26.92
N THR A 211 22.91 31.28 25.74
CA THR A 211 23.82 32.38 25.39
C THR A 211 23.09 33.68 25.01
N ALA A 212 21.79 33.63 24.71
CA ALA A 212 20.98 34.80 24.37
C ALA A 212 20.53 35.59 25.60
N ARG A 213 20.46 34.93 26.77
CA ARG A 213 19.86 35.48 28.00
C ARG A 213 20.43 36.85 28.45
N PRO A 214 21.74 37.14 28.35
CA PRO A 214 22.28 38.46 28.73
C PRO A 214 21.75 39.63 27.90
N TYR A 215 21.15 39.35 26.74
CA TYR A 215 20.65 40.35 25.81
C TYR A 215 19.14 40.60 25.95
N GLN A 216 18.46 39.83 26.82
CA GLN A 216 17.00 39.84 26.94
C GLN A 216 16.51 40.76 28.06
N LYS A 217 15.35 41.38 27.83
CA LYS A 217 14.71 42.33 28.76
C LYS A 217 13.41 41.76 29.31
N GLU A 218 13.27 41.80 30.63
CA GLU A 218 12.07 41.36 31.34
C GLU A 218 10.83 42.16 30.89
N GLY A 219 9.68 41.49 30.84
CA GLY A 219 8.40 42.09 30.43
C GLY A 219 8.22 42.30 28.92
N THR A 220 9.22 41.96 28.09
CA THR A 220 9.10 42.04 26.62
C THR A 220 8.47 40.78 26.04
N LEU A 221 7.95 40.86 24.81
CA LEU A 221 7.45 39.68 24.11
C LEU A 221 8.59 38.66 23.85
N ALA A 222 9.80 39.15 23.55
CA ALA A 222 10.99 38.33 23.32
C ALA A 222 11.34 37.45 24.53
N TRP A 223 11.04 37.90 25.75
CA TRP A 223 11.19 37.10 26.98
C TRP A 223 10.60 35.69 26.86
N LYS A 224 9.44 35.57 26.18
CA LYS A 224 8.76 34.28 25.93
C LYS A 224 9.45 33.45 24.85
N LEU A 225 9.95 34.06 23.77
CA LEU A 225 10.69 33.35 22.71
C LEU A 225 11.92 32.65 23.29
N PHE A 226 12.69 33.36 24.11
CA PHE A 226 13.94 32.86 24.69
C PHE A 226 13.78 31.99 25.93
N ASN A 227 12.54 31.66 26.32
CA ASN A 227 12.24 30.83 27.49
C ASN A 227 12.93 31.36 28.76
N MET A 228 12.80 32.66 28.99
CA MET A 228 13.49 33.34 30.09
C MET A 228 12.93 32.97 31.48
N ASP A 229 11.70 32.46 31.55
CA ASP A 229 11.07 31.97 32.78
C ASP A 229 11.63 30.62 33.27
N TYR A 230 12.40 29.92 32.44
CA TYR A 230 12.88 28.56 32.71
C TYR A 230 14.41 28.51 32.85
N ASP A 231 14.93 27.69 33.75
CA ASP A 231 16.38 27.59 33.97
C ASP A 231 17.06 26.80 32.82
N PRO A 232 18.10 27.33 32.16
CA PRO A 232 18.71 26.71 30.99
C PRO A 232 19.43 25.37 31.26
N LYS A 233 19.64 24.98 32.52
CA LYS A 233 20.24 23.70 32.93
C LYS A 233 19.25 22.80 33.69
N ALA A 234 18.47 23.38 34.59
CA ALA A 234 17.55 22.71 35.48
C ALA A 234 16.12 22.61 34.93
N TYR A 235 15.82 23.17 33.74
CA TYR A 235 14.50 23.04 33.08
C TYR A 235 13.92 21.62 33.08
N PRO A 236 14.69 20.50 32.97
CA PRO A 236 14.05 19.18 32.95
C PRO A 236 13.34 18.83 34.25
N SER A 237 13.72 19.47 35.37
CA SER A 237 13.13 19.29 36.70
C SER A 237 12.09 20.36 37.04
N GLN A 238 11.80 21.30 36.13
CA GLN A 238 10.79 22.34 36.33
C GLN A 238 9.43 21.85 35.83
N ASP A 239 8.52 21.57 36.76
CA ASP A 239 7.16 21.12 36.44
C ASP A 239 6.44 22.06 35.45
N SER A 240 6.62 23.38 35.61
CA SER A 240 6.05 24.39 34.71
C SER A 240 6.55 24.26 33.27
N TRP A 241 7.82 23.92 33.05
CA TRP A 241 8.35 23.66 31.71
C TRP A 241 7.83 22.35 31.13
N ASN A 242 7.83 21.29 31.95
CA ASN A 242 7.37 19.97 31.52
C ASN A 242 5.88 19.99 31.13
N GLN A 243 5.05 20.71 31.89
CA GLN A 243 3.65 20.93 31.57
C GLN A 243 3.49 21.81 30.32
N HIS A 244 4.27 22.91 30.21
CA HIS A 244 4.26 23.76 29.02
C HIS A 244 4.56 22.94 27.76
N TRP A 245 5.61 22.11 27.78
CA TRP A 245 5.92 21.23 26.66
C TRP A 245 4.76 20.27 26.33
N TYR A 246 4.14 19.66 27.36
CA TYR A 246 3.01 18.74 27.16
C TYR A 246 1.84 19.43 26.46
N ASP A 247 1.43 20.60 26.96
CA ASP A 247 0.28 21.34 26.43
C ASP A 247 0.51 21.75 24.98
N ARG A 248 1.74 22.16 24.66
CA ARG A 248 2.15 22.61 23.31
C ARG A 248 2.21 21.45 22.32
N CYS A 249 2.70 20.29 22.75
CA CYS A 249 2.66 19.08 21.93
C CYS A 249 1.23 18.57 21.73
N TRP A 250 0.39 18.62 22.77
CA TRP A 250 -1.01 18.20 22.68
C TRP A 250 -1.83 19.15 21.81
N GLU A 251 -1.57 20.46 21.86
CA GLU A 251 -2.19 21.44 20.96
C GLU A 251 -1.95 21.09 19.49
N ILE A 252 -0.73 20.68 19.12
CA ILE A 252 -0.42 20.24 17.75
C ILE A 252 -1.23 18.98 17.40
N ILE A 253 -1.23 17.98 18.29
CA ILE A 253 -1.96 16.72 18.07
C ILE A 253 -3.46 17.01 17.90
N ASP A 254 -4.02 17.87 18.74
CA ASP A 254 -5.45 18.14 18.77
C ASP A 254 -5.93 18.95 17.58
N LYS A 255 -5.20 20.02 17.21
CA LYS A 255 -5.57 20.89 16.08
C LYS A 255 -5.35 20.20 14.73
N TYR A 256 -4.25 19.47 14.58
CA TYR A 256 -3.81 18.99 13.27
C TYR A 256 -4.00 17.50 13.04
N ASP A 257 -4.33 16.71 14.07
CA ASP A 257 -4.64 15.27 13.95
C ASP A 257 -3.68 14.53 12.99
N PRO A 258 -2.38 14.49 13.31
CA PRO A 258 -1.38 13.97 12.38
C PRO A 258 -1.40 12.43 12.35
N ASP A 259 -1.22 11.85 11.16
CA ASP A 259 -0.97 10.42 10.98
C ASP A 259 0.36 9.98 11.63
N MET A 260 1.29 10.91 11.82
CA MET A 260 2.60 10.65 12.44
C MET A 260 3.04 11.78 13.36
N PHE A 261 3.45 11.46 14.58
CA PHE A 261 4.05 12.39 15.53
C PHE A 261 5.49 11.99 15.86
N ASN A 262 6.47 12.80 15.42
CA ASN A 262 7.89 12.62 15.72
C ASN A 262 8.34 13.61 16.80
N ASN A 263 8.81 13.09 17.94
CA ASN A 263 9.51 13.91 18.93
C ASN A 263 11.03 13.78 18.76
N ASP A 264 11.63 14.86 18.29
CA ASP A 264 13.00 14.87 17.76
C ASP A 264 14.06 15.38 18.74
N ALA A 265 13.62 15.93 19.87
CA ALA A 265 14.45 16.39 20.98
C ALA A 265 14.38 15.42 22.18
N PRO A 266 15.12 15.66 23.28
CA PRO A 266 14.76 15.06 24.56
C PRO A 266 13.31 15.41 24.94
N PHE A 267 12.75 14.76 25.95
CA PHE A 267 11.37 14.98 26.42
C PHE A 267 11.30 14.77 27.94
N PRO A 268 10.20 15.17 28.62
CA PRO A 268 10.04 14.95 30.05
C PRO A 268 10.07 13.46 30.40
N ASP A 269 11.14 13.03 31.07
CA ASP A 269 11.33 11.64 31.48
C ASP A 269 10.58 11.32 32.79
N GLU A 270 10.65 10.06 33.23
CA GLU A 270 9.97 9.59 34.44
C GLU A 270 10.58 10.16 35.73
N LYS A 271 11.86 10.56 35.70
CA LYS A 271 12.60 10.97 36.91
C LYS A 271 12.46 12.46 37.20
N LYS A 272 12.64 13.29 36.18
CA LYS A 272 12.63 14.76 36.29
C LYS A 272 11.32 15.35 35.77
N GLY A 273 10.75 14.73 34.74
CA GLY A 273 9.53 15.18 34.06
C GLY A 273 8.24 14.52 34.53
N LYS A 274 8.30 13.70 35.60
CA LYS A 274 7.16 12.94 36.15
C LYS A 274 6.41 12.09 35.11
N GLY A 275 7.11 11.66 34.05
CA GLY A 275 6.55 10.80 33.01
C GLY A 275 5.62 11.51 32.02
N LEU A 276 5.59 12.84 31.97
CA LEU A 276 4.71 13.56 31.03
C LEU A 276 4.98 13.24 29.56
N GLY A 277 6.22 12.93 29.17
CA GLY A 277 6.55 12.49 27.81
C GLY A 277 5.85 11.18 27.44
N ILE A 278 6.05 10.13 28.23
CA ILE A 278 5.43 8.81 27.98
C ILE A 278 3.89 8.87 28.11
N LYS A 279 3.37 9.75 28.97
CA LYS A 279 1.93 10.05 29.04
C LYS A 279 1.41 10.66 27.73
N LEU A 280 2.11 11.64 27.15
CA LEU A 280 1.72 12.25 25.87
C LEU A 280 1.68 11.18 24.76
N PHE A 281 2.75 10.38 24.65
CA PHE A 281 2.89 9.38 23.60
C PHE A 281 1.82 8.27 23.68
N SER A 282 1.59 7.73 24.88
CA SER A 282 0.50 6.77 25.11
C SER A 282 -0.88 7.39 24.88
N SER A 283 -1.10 8.65 25.26
CA SER A 283 -2.37 9.35 25.02
C SER A 283 -2.64 9.57 23.53
N PHE A 284 -1.62 9.88 22.73
CA PHE A 284 -1.72 10.00 21.28
C PHE A 284 -2.17 8.69 20.64
N VAL A 285 -1.53 7.57 20.99
CA VAL A 285 -1.90 6.25 20.48
C VAL A 285 -3.27 5.81 21.00
N ASN A 286 -3.58 6.04 22.28
CA ASN A 286 -4.88 5.70 22.86
C ASN A 286 -6.04 6.47 22.23
N ARG A 287 -5.83 7.75 21.86
CA ARG A 287 -6.83 8.54 21.14
C ARG A 287 -7.15 7.86 19.81
N ASP A 288 -6.12 7.53 19.04
CA ASP A 288 -6.26 6.84 17.75
C ASP A 288 -6.93 5.46 17.91
N LEU A 289 -6.52 4.65 18.88
CA LEU A 289 -7.16 3.35 19.16
C LEU A 289 -8.65 3.51 19.50
N LYS A 290 -9.01 4.54 20.27
CA LYS A 290 -10.41 4.82 20.61
C LYS A 290 -11.21 5.24 19.38
N GLU A 291 -10.65 6.10 18.54
CA GLU A 291 -11.31 6.64 17.34
C GLU A 291 -11.41 5.59 16.21
N ASN A 292 -10.46 4.65 16.15
CA ASN A 292 -10.36 3.64 15.09
C ASN A 292 -10.69 2.21 15.54
N GLY A 293 -11.53 2.05 16.56
CA GLY A 293 -12.10 0.75 16.95
C GLY A 293 -11.06 -0.27 17.41
N GLY A 294 -10.00 0.20 18.06
CA GLY A 294 -8.89 -0.60 18.56
C GLY A 294 -7.79 -0.89 17.53
N LYS A 295 -7.88 -0.34 16.32
CA LYS A 295 -6.83 -0.46 15.30
C LYS A 295 -5.91 0.76 15.37
N GLN A 296 -4.61 0.54 15.55
CA GLN A 296 -3.63 1.62 15.48
C GLN A 296 -3.43 2.06 14.03
N THR A 297 -3.65 3.34 13.75
CA THR A 297 -3.43 3.99 12.45
C THR A 297 -2.33 5.05 12.51
N VAL A 298 -1.95 5.53 13.71
CA VAL A 298 -0.91 6.57 13.85
C VAL A 298 0.49 6.00 14.10
N VAL A 299 1.52 6.75 13.68
CA VAL A 299 2.93 6.47 13.95
C VAL A 299 3.43 7.39 15.06
N PHE A 300 3.96 6.82 16.14
CA PHE A 300 4.73 7.57 17.14
C PHE A 300 6.23 7.31 16.94
N SER A 301 7.03 8.36 16.80
CA SER A 301 8.48 8.24 16.59
C SER A 301 9.29 9.12 17.54
N CYS A 302 10.46 8.61 17.97
CA CYS A 302 11.46 9.40 18.70
C CYS A 302 12.89 8.84 18.54
N LYS A 303 13.88 9.60 19.01
CA LYS A 303 15.33 9.28 18.91
C LYS A 303 15.91 8.55 20.12
N ASN A 304 15.10 8.00 21.02
CA ASN A 304 15.61 7.48 22.29
C ASN A 304 16.23 6.08 22.17
N GLY A 305 17.55 6.04 21.94
CA GLY A 305 18.33 4.80 21.85
C GLY A 305 18.21 3.89 23.08
N ASN A 306 17.94 4.44 24.26
CA ASN A 306 17.95 3.71 25.53
C ASN A 306 16.58 3.11 25.93
N LYS A 307 15.52 3.36 25.15
CA LYS A 307 14.18 2.81 25.41
C LYS A 307 13.90 1.59 24.51
N PRO A 308 13.01 0.66 24.93
CA PRO A 308 12.66 -0.53 24.15
C PRO A 308 12.14 -0.15 22.76
N LYS A 309 12.69 -0.74 21.70
CA LYS A 309 12.37 -0.36 20.32
C LYS A 309 10.98 -0.81 19.87
N ALA A 310 10.37 -1.77 20.56
CA ALA A 310 8.98 -2.16 20.36
C ALA A 310 7.97 -1.06 20.76
N ALA A 311 8.34 -0.11 21.60
CA ALA A 311 7.42 0.91 22.12
C ALA A 311 7.18 2.11 21.19
N PHE A 312 7.95 2.25 20.10
CA PHE A 312 7.88 3.39 19.19
C PHE A 312 8.66 3.12 17.90
N THR A 313 8.34 3.84 16.83
CA THR A 313 9.14 3.79 15.59
C THR A 313 10.44 4.57 15.80
N TYR A 314 11.58 3.86 15.86
CA TYR A 314 12.86 4.49 16.15
C TYR A 314 13.36 5.37 14.99
N ASN A 315 13.51 6.66 15.25
CA ASN A 315 14.13 7.62 14.32
C ASN A 315 15.65 7.54 14.44
N LEU A 316 16.29 6.87 13.49
CA LEU A 316 17.73 6.72 13.41
C LEU A 316 18.33 7.80 12.49
N GLU A 317 18.36 9.02 13.01
CA GLU A 317 18.86 10.20 12.30
C GLU A 317 20.34 10.08 11.91
N ARG A 318 20.60 10.33 10.61
CA ARG A 318 21.88 10.21 9.93
C ARG A 318 22.61 8.92 10.28
N GLY A 319 21.86 7.87 10.59
CA GLY A 319 22.44 6.59 11.01
C GLY A 319 22.38 5.55 9.91
N SER A 320 22.71 4.32 10.27
CA SER A 320 22.42 3.15 9.47
C SER A 320 22.27 1.92 10.37
N ALA A 321 21.76 0.83 9.79
CA ALA A 321 21.67 -0.46 10.45
C ALA A 321 22.71 -1.41 9.85
N GLY A 322 23.45 -2.13 10.70
CA GLY A 322 24.33 -3.21 10.23
C GLY A 322 23.54 -4.43 9.77
N GLU A 323 22.47 -4.77 10.50
CA GLU A 323 21.65 -5.96 10.33
C GLU A 323 20.16 -5.62 10.20
N ILE A 324 19.33 -6.60 9.80
CA ILE A 324 17.87 -6.48 9.83
C ILE A 324 17.43 -6.19 11.28
N LYS A 325 16.64 -5.12 11.47
CA LYS A 325 16.06 -4.82 12.79
C LYS A 325 14.72 -5.54 12.97
N PRO A 326 14.43 -6.12 14.16
CA PRO A 326 13.16 -6.81 14.41
C PRO A 326 11.96 -5.87 14.24
N GLU A 327 12.05 -4.66 14.78
CA GLU A 327 11.02 -3.64 14.67
C GLU A 327 11.29 -2.70 13.49
N PRO A 328 10.23 -2.26 12.78
CA PRO A 328 10.39 -1.22 11.76
C PRO A 328 10.96 0.07 12.34
N TRP A 329 11.93 0.65 11.63
CA TRP A 329 12.63 1.86 12.05
C TRP A 329 12.67 2.88 10.92
N MET A 330 13.04 4.11 11.24
CA MET A 330 13.11 5.20 10.27
C MET A 330 14.56 5.64 10.07
N TRP A 331 15.05 5.55 8.84
CA TRP A 331 16.29 6.18 8.41
C TRP A 331 16.00 7.61 7.99
N ALA A 332 16.31 8.57 8.87
CA ALA A 332 16.12 9.98 8.60
C ALA A 332 17.45 10.63 8.18
N THR A 333 17.48 11.17 6.97
CA THR A 333 18.67 11.83 6.39
C THR A 333 18.32 13.19 5.81
N ASP A 334 19.30 13.89 5.25
CA ASP A 334 19.15 15.21 4.67
C ASP A 334 19.75 15.28 3.26
N LEU A 335 19.07 16.03 2.38
CA LEU A 335 19.47 16.25 1.00
C LEU A 335 20.32 17.51 0.79
N SER A 336 20.29 18.48 1.71
CA SER A 336 20.91 19.80 1.49
C SER A 336 22.37 19.89 1.95
N GLY A 337 22.81 19.01 2.85
CA GLY A 337 24.10 19.08 3.56
C GLY A 337 23.96 19.54 5.02
N GLY A 338 22.83 20.16 5.39
CA GLY A 338 22.40 20.44 6.76
C GLY A 338 20.87 20.42 6.86
N TRP A 339 20.27 20.58 8.03
CA TRP A 339 18.80 20.50 8.12
C TRP A 339 18.10 21.73 7.53
N PHE A 340 18.62 22.93 7.78
CA PHE A 340 18.12 24.18 7.20
C PHE A 340 18.92 24.64 5.98
N TYR A 341 18.26 25.38 5.09
CA TYR A 341 18.87 25.83 3.83
C TYR A 341 20.03 26.79 4.09
N ARG A 342 21.15 26.51 3.42
CA ARG A 342 22.25 27.45 3.18
C ARG A 342 22.76 27.23 1.77
N LYS A 343 23.13 28.33 1.10
CA LYS A 343 23.66 28.27 -0.27
C LYS A 343 24.94 27.44 -0.38
N THR A 344 25.76 27.48 0.67
CA THR A 344 27.07 26.82 0.74
C THR A 344 27.01 25.44 1.38
N ALA A 345 25.84 24.96 1.82
CA ALA A 345 25.70 23.60 2.32
C ALA A 345 25.82 22.60 1.15
N VAL A 346 26.57 21.52 1.39
CA VAL A 346 26.81 20.47 0.40
C VAL A 346 26.57 19.13 1.05
N ASN A 347 25.79 18.29 0.39
CA ASN A 347 25.63 16.90 0.77
C ASN A 347 26.84 16.10 0.27
N HIS A 348 27.41 15.28 1.16
CA HIS A 348 28.58 14.46 0.84
C HIS A 348 28.21 13.07 0.31
N MET A 349 26.93 12.71 0.27
CA MET A 349 26.46 11.52 -0.45
C MET A 349 26.14 11.90 -1.88
N SER A 350 26.73 11.22 -2.85
CA SER A 350 26.29 11.33 -4.25
C SER A 350 24.87 10.76 -4.41
N ILE A 351 24.18 11.13 -5.49
CA ILE A 351 22.82 10.62 -5.76
C ILE A 351 22.78 9.08 -5.77
N PRO A 352 23.70 8.35 -6.44
CA PRO A 352 23.74 6.88 -6.39
C PRO A 352 23.87 6.32 -4.96
N VAL A 353 24.75 6.92 -4.15
CA VAL A 353 24.94 6.51 -2.74
C VAL A 353 23.68 6.76 -1.92
N MET A 354 23.00 7.87 -2.14
CA MET A 354 21.74 8.18 -1.45
C MET A 354 20.65 7.15 -1.77
N VAL A 355 20.45 6.80 -3.04
CA VAL A 355 19.47 5.77 -3.44
C VAL A 355 19.90 4.39 -2.90
N GLY A 356 21.20 4.07 -2.92
CA GLY A 356 21.72 2.81 -2.38
C GLY A 356 21.49 2.68 -0.88
N ASN A 357 21.74 3.76 -0.11
CA ASN A 357 21.45 3.80 1.32
C ASN A 357 19.94 3.65 1.62
N ALA A 358 19.07 4.20 0.76
CA ALA A 358 17.63 4.00 0.89
C ALA A 358 17.23 2.53 0.71
N VAL A 359 17.75 1.87 -0.32
CA VAL A 359 17.49 0.44 -0.56
C VAL A 359 18.08 -0.43 0.56
N ASP A 360 19.28 -0.12 1.05
CA ASP A 360 19.91 -0.79 2.20
C ASP A 360 19.07 -0.64 3.48
N ALA A 361 18.58 0.56 3.77
CA ALA A 361 17.70 0.78 4.92
C ALA A 361 16.42 -0.07 4.80
N ILE A 362 15.78 -0.07 3.61
CA ILE A 362 14.53 -0.81 3.37
C ILE A 362 14.72 -2.33 3.50
N SER A 363 15.84 -2.89 3.00
CA SER A 363 16.13 -4.32 3.16
C SER A 363 16.37 -4.73 4.61
N LYS A 364 16.66 -3.75 5.50
CA LYS A 364 16.89 -3.94 6.94
C LYS A 364 15.70 -3.52 7.81
N ASN A 365 14.49 -3.55 7.25
CA ASN A 365 13.23 -3.18 7.91
C ASN A 365 13.04 -1.67 8.13
N GLY A 366 13.76 -0.85 7.37
CA GLY A 366 13.72 0.59 7.46
C GLY A 366 12.66 1.24 6.58
N VAL A 367 12.27 2.43 6.98
CA VAL A 367 11.49 3.41 6.23
C VAL A 367 12.36 4.66 6.05
N VAL A 368 12.40 5.21 4.84
CA VAL A 368 13.26 6.31 4.43
C VAL A 368 12.53 7.64 4.65
N MET A 369 13.20 8.55 5.35
CA MET A 369 12.73 9.92 5.56
C MET A 369 13.78 10.90 5.06
N LEU A 370 13.51 11.56 3.92
CA LEU A 370 14.44 12.50 3.29
C LEU A 370 14.11 13.93 3.71
N ASN A 371 15.02 14.59 4.42
CA ASN A 371 14.88 16.01 4.70
C ASN A 371 15.16 16.85 3.45
N VAL A 372 14.22 17.74 3.13
CA VAL A 372 14.47 18.89 2.25
C VAL A 372 14.51 20.17 3.06
N ALA A 373 15.50 21.00 2.75
CA ALA A 373 15.72 22.29 3.34
C ALA A 373 15.27 23.37 2.35
N LEU A 374 14.08 23.94 2.59
CA LEU A 374 13.50 24.96 1.72
C LEU A 374 14.18 26.33 1.95
N ARG A 375 14.18 27.17 0.91
CA ARG A 375 14.63 28.57 1.02
C ARG A 375 13.67 29.36 1.92
N GLY A 376 14.11 30.50 2.45
CA GLY A 376 13.25 31.37 3.28
C GLY A 376 11.98 31.88 2.59
N ASP A 377 11.98 31.95 1.26
CA ASP A 377 10.80 32.30 0.44
C ASP A 377 9.82 31.12 0.25
N GLY A 378 10.18 29.90 0.67
CA GLY A 378 9.37 28.69 0.55
C GLY A 378 9.68 27.80 -0.65
N THR A 379 10.63 28.17 -1.51
CA THR A 379 10.97 27.37 -2.70
C THR A 379 11.92 26.22 -2.42
N LEU A 380 11.80 25.14 -3.21
CA LEU A 380 12.69 23.97 -3.16
C LEU A 380 13.97 24.24 -3.98
N PRO A 381 15.17 24.14 -3.39
CA PRO A 381 16.42 24.26 -4.12
C PRO A 381 16.63 23.16 -5.18
N GLU A 382 17.20 23.55 -6.31
CA GLU A 382 17.36 22.73 -7.51
C GLU A 382 18.23 21.50 -7.27
N ASN A 383 19.28 21.64 -6.46
CA ASN A 383 20.17 20.54 -6.10
C ASN A 383 19.44 19.46 -5.29
N GLN A 384 18.50 19.84 -4.43
CA GLN A 384 17.70 18.89 -3.65
C GLN A 384 16.58 18.27 -4.49
N ALA A 385 15.96 19.06 -5.38
CA ALA A 385 15.01 18.56 -6.37
C ALA A 385 15.63 17.49 -7.29
N ALA A 386 16.92 17.60 -7.61
CA ALA A 386 17.64 16.60 -8.41
C ALA A 386 17.70 15.23 -7.70
N TYR A 387 18.02 15.18 -6.39
CA TYR A 387 17.96 13.92 -5.63
C TYR A 387 16.57 13.29 -5.71
N LEU A 388 15.52 14.07 -5.39
CA LEU A 388 14.14 13.57 -5.41
C LEU A 388 13.72 13.11 -6.80
N THR A 389 14.10 13.83 -7.85
CA THR A 389 13.79 13.46 -9.24
C THR A 389 14.42 12.13 -9.63
N THR A 390 15.69 11.90 -9.24
CA THR A 390 16.35 10.62 -9.49
C THR A 390 15.75 9.49 -8.65
N PHE A 391 15.37 9.74 -7.39
CA PHE A 391 14.58 8.79 -6.61
C PHE A 391 13.27 8.44 -7.32
N GLY A 392 12.56 9.44 -7.83
CA GLY A 392 11.32 9.25 -8.58
C GLY A 392 11.50 8.40 -9.83
N ALA A 393 12.58 8.61 -10.59
CA ALA A 393 12.93 7.78 -11.74
C ALA A 393 13.16 6.31 -11.34
N PHE A 394 14.02 6.09 -10.34
CA PHE A 394 14.27 4.76 -9.79
C PHE A 394 12.98 4.09 -9.30
N LEU A 395 12.13 4.80 -8.57
CA LEU A 395 10.88 4.25 -8.01
C LEU A 395 9.81 3.99 -9.08
N LYS A 396 9.84 4.65 -10.24
CA LYS A 396 8.97 4.30 -11.38
C LYS A 396 9.37 2.95 -11.98
N THR A 397 10.66 2.67 -12.05
CA THR A 397 11.22 1.41 -12.57
C THR A 397 11.09 0.28 -11.54
N CYS A 398 11.57 0.53 -10.33
CA CYS A 398 11.82 -0.46 -9.30
C CYS A 398 10.79 -0.45 -8.15
N GLY A 399 9.76 0.39 -8.23
CA GLY A 399 8.81 0.62 -7.14
C GLY A 399 8.06 -0.64 -6.68
N GLU A 400 7.84 -1.62 -7.56
CA GLU A 400 7.22 -2.90 -7.20
C GLU A 400 8.02 -3.66 -6.14
N GLY A 401 9.36 -3.58 -6.20
CA GLY A 401 10.27 -4.18 -5.22
C GLY A 401 10.55 -3.31 -4.00
N ILE A 402 9.96 -2.12 -3.92
CA ILE A 402 10.13 -1.19 -2.79
C ILE A 402 8.83 -1.10 -1.98
N TYR A 403 7.73 -0.72 -2.61
CA TYR A 403 6.47 -0.47 -1.91
C TYR A 403 5.76 -1.77 -1.52
N GLY A 404 5.30 -1.84 -0.27
CA GLY A 404 4.61 -3.02 0.27
C GLY A 404 5.49 -4.27 0.40
N THR A 405 6.81 -4.12 0.33
CA THR A 405 7.74 -5.23 0.55
C THR A 405 8.14 -5.35 2.02
N ARG A 406 8.73 -6.48 2.38
CA ARG A 406 9.36 -6.73 3.68
C ARG A 406 10.82 -7.17 3.48
N PRO A 407 11.66 -7.09 4.52
CA PRO A 407 12.96 -7.75 4.52
C PRO A 407 12.81 -9.22 4.15
N TRP A 408 13.76 -9.74 3.39
CA TRP A 408 13.83 -11.17 3.14
C TRP A 408 14.59 -11.89 4.28
N LYS A 409 14.93 -13.18 4.08
CA LYS A 409 15.69 -14.01 5.04
C LYS A 409 17.03 -13.37 5.44
N THR A 410 17.64 -12.59 4.54
CA THR A 410 18.81 -11.74 4.78
C THR A 410 18.64 -10.40 4.05
N PHE A 411 19.33 -9.35 4.50
CA PHE A 411 19.20 -8.01 3.92
C PHE A 411 19.95 -7.85 2.60
N GLY A 412 20.96 -8.67 2.35
CA GLY A 412 21.88 -8.47 1.23
C GLY A 412 23.20 -9.21 1.33
N GLU A 413 24.08 -8.90 0.38
CA GLU A 413 25.48 -9.31 0.33
C GLU A 413 26.34 -8.16 -0.23
N GLY A 414 27.67 -8.29 -0.11
CA GLY A 414 28.62 -7.36 -0.71
C GLY A 414 29.77 -6.99 0.21
N PRO A 415 30.82 -6.34 -0.35
CA PRO A 415 31.99 -5.93 0.42
C PRO A 415 31.75 -4.71 1.31
N LEU A 416 30.71 -3.89 1.06
CA LEU A 416 30.46 -2.68 1.83
C LEU A 416 29.65 -2.98 3.09
N GLU A 417 30.31 -2.86 4.24
CA GLU A 417 29.70 -3.00 5.55
C GLU A 417 29.16 -1.66 6.07
N MET A 418 27.90 -1.66 6.51
CA MET A 418 27.26 -0.47 7.06
C MET A 418 27.59 -0.31 8.55
N LYS A 419 27.93 0.91 8.96
CA LYS A 419 28.24 1.22 10.36
C LYS A 419 26.97 1.43 11.18
N ASP A 420 26.60 0.44 11.99
CA ASP A 420 25.40 0.51 12.85
C ASP A 420 25.40 1.75 13.78
N GLY A 421 24.22 2.37 13.90
CA GLY A 421 23.96 3.46 14.84
C GLY A 421 23.97 4.86 14.20
N ARG A 422 23.88 5.88 15.05
CA ARG A 422 23.80 7.29 14.61
C ARG A 422 25.11 7.74 13.96
N GLN A 423 25.02 8.62 12.96
CA GLN A 423 26.16 9.08 12.16
C GLN A 423 26.89 7.93 11.44
N GLY A 424 26.12 6.89 11.08
CA GLY A 424 26.54 5.66 10.43
C GLY A 424 26.29 5.62 8.92
N GLU A 425 25.86 6.73 8.31
CA GLU A 425 25.60 6.81 6.88
C GLU A 425 26.84 6.53 6.04
N ASN A 426 26.68 5.66 5.04
CA ASN A 426 27.70 5.45 4.04
C ASN A 426 27.78 6.65 3.09
N LYS A 427 29.02 7.09 2.81
CA LYS A 427 29.35 8.20 1.90
C LYS A 427 30.20 7.74 0.71
N HIS A 428 30.56 6.46 0.70
CA HIS A 428 31.41 5.87 -0.33
C HIS A 428 30.53 5.20 -1.39
N PRO A 429 30.95 5.17 -2.67
CA PRO A 429 30.24 4.43 -3.71
C PRO A 429 30.05 2.96 -3.34
N PHE A 430 28.86 2.43 -3.62
CA PHE A 430 28.62 0.99 -3.66
C PHE A 430 29.31 0.38 -4.89
N SER A 431 29.58 -0.92 -4.84
CA SER A 431 30.00 -1.70 -6.00
C SER A 431 28.85 -2.57 -6.52
N GLN A 432 29.01 -3.17 -7.71
CA GLN A 432 28.01 -4.11 -8.23
C GLN A 432 27.94 -5.42 -7.42
N GLN A 433 28.88 -5.65 -6.51
CA GLN A 433 28.82 -6.78 -5.57
C GLN A 433 27.94 -6.47 -4.35
N ASP A 434 27.61 -5.20 -4.12
CA ASP A 434 26.65 -4.81 -3.08
C ASP A 434 25.23 -5.02 -3.61
N ILE A 435 24.58 -6.07 -3.09
CA ILE A 435 23.23 -6.47 -3.47
C ILE A 435 22.33 -6.41 -2.23
N ARG A 436 21.10 -5.91 -2.40
CA ARG A 436 20.10 -5.85 -1.32
C ARG A 436 18.81 -6.54 -1.70
N TYR A 437 18.15 -7.14 -0.70
CA TYR A 437 16.98 -7.96 -0.93
C TYR A 437 15.73 -7.40 -0.24
N THR A 438 14.61 -7.46 -0.95
CA THR A 438 13.28 -7.31 -0.37
C THR A 438 12.38 -8.41 -0.92
N CYS A 439 11.26 -8.70 -0.26
CA CYS A 439 10.30 -9.67 -0.77
C CYS A 439 8.86 -9.20 -0.64
N LYS A 440 8.00 -9.74 -1.51
CA LYS A 440 6.55 -9.57 -1.47
C LYS A 440 5.88 -10.86 -1.88
N GLY A 441 5.19 -11.50 -0.92
CA GLY A 441 4.74 -12.88 -1.09
C GLY A 441 5.92 -13.78 -1.46
N ASN A 442 5.78 -14.51 -2.57
CA ASN A 442 6.80 -15.43 -3.07
C ASN A 442 7.76 -14.78 -4.09
N THR A 443 7.68 -13.47 -4.31
CA THR A 443 8.61 -12.76 -5.21
C THR A 443 9.76 -12.17 -4.39
N LEU A 444 10.99 -12.48 -4.79
CA LEU A 444 12.21 -11.88 -4.28
C LEU A 444 12.65 -10.77 -5.24
N TYR A 445 13.07 -9.65 -4.68
CA TYR A 445 13.71 -8.57 -5.41
C TYR A 445 15.17 -8.47 -4.99
N ALA A 446 16.07 -8.41 -5.96
CA ALA A 446 17.50 -8.22 -5.73
C ALA A 446 17.95 -6.91 -6.40
N PHE A 447 18.49 -5.98 -5.62
CA PHE A 447 18.93 -4.67 -6.09
C PHE A 447 20.44 -4.62 -6.15
N VAL A 448 21.00 -4.41 -7.34
CA VAL A 448 22.44 -4.22 -7.53
C VAL A 448 22.74 -2.75 -7.35
N LEU A 449 23.43 -2.39 -6.26
CA LEU A 449 23.56 -1.01 -5.79
C LEU A 449 24.55 -0.14 -6.58
N ALA A 450 25.17 -0.71 -7.61
CA ALA A 450 25.89 0.03 -8.63
C ALA A 450 25.62 -0.58 -10.01
N LYS A 451 25.63 0.27 -11.05
CA LYS A 451 25.43 -0.17 -12.43
C LYS A 451 26.46 -1.26 -12.81
N PRO A 452 26.01 -2.46 -13.21
CA PRO A 452 26.92 -3.56 -13.50
C PRO A 452 27.72 -3.29 -14.78
N THR A 453 28.99 -3.67 -14.77
CA THR A 453 29.90 -3.60 -15.94
C THR A 453 30.35 -4.98 -16.42
N THR A 454 30.03 -6.01 -15.66
CA THR A 454 30.27 -7.44 -15.95
C THR A 454 29.05 -8.23 -15.52
N ASP A 455 29.07 -9.54 -15.76
CA ASP A 455 28.08 -10.47 -15.24
C ASP A 455 27.84 -10.26 -13.74
N ILE A 456 26.58 -10.43 -13.35
CA ILE A 456 26.10 -10.24 -11.98
C ILE A 456 26.12 -11.59 -11.30
N THR A 457 26.93 -11.75 -10.26
CA THR A 457 26.95 -12.98 -9.44
C THR A 457 26.30 -12.70 -8.09
N ILE A 458 25.25 -13.46 -7.77
CA ILE A 458 24.52 -13.39 -6.51
C ILE A 458 24.79 -14.66 -5.70
N LYS A 459 25.68 -14.56 -4.71
CA LYS A 459 26.19 -15.71 -3.95
C LYS A 459 25.14 -16.30 -3.01
N THR A 460 24.31 -15.44 -2.42
CA THR A 460 23.23 -15.81 -1.49
C THR A 460 22.20 -16.74 -2.14
N LEU A 461 22.07 -16.68 -3.46
CA LEU A 461 21.14 -17.48 -4.26
C LEU A 461 21.82 -18.71 -4.89
N ALA A 462 22.99 -19.14 -4.40
CA ALA A 462 23.61 -20.40 -4.79
C ALA A 462 22.66 -21.60 -4.63
N GLN A 463 22.89 -22.66 -5.41
CA GLN A 463 22.18 -23.93 -5.26
C GLN A 463 22.44 -24.53 -3.88
N GLY A 464 21.38 -24.88 -3.14
CA GLY A 464 21.46 -25.30 -1.73
C GLY A 464 21.69 -24.15 -0.74
N GLY A 465 21.66 -22.89 -1.19
CA GLY A 465 21.73 -21.69 -0.36
C GLY A 465 20.39 -21.27 0.25
N LEU A 466 20.25 -19.98 0.62
CA LEU A 466 19.07 -19.46 1.34
C LEU A 466 17.77 -19.42 0.51
N TYR A 467 17.91 -19.43 -0.82
CA TYR A 467 16.77 -19.52 -1.73
C TYR A 467 16.53 -20.98 -2.10
N GLU A 468 15.69 -21.67 -1.35
CA GLU A 468 15.53 -23.13 -1.45
C GLU A 468 14.78 -23.55 -2.72
N GLU A 469 13.88 -22.70 -3.21
CA GLU A 469 13.05 -22.98 -4.39
C GLU A 469 13.89 -23.01 -5.68
N GLU A 470 13.41 -23.76 -6.68
CA GLU A 470 13.89 -23.65 -8.05
C GLU A 470 13.56 -22.25 -8.60
N ILE A 471 14.48 -21.62 -9.32
CA ILE A 471 14.25 -20.29 -9.91
C ILE A 471 13.53 -20.49 -11.24
N GLY A 472 12.32 -19.94 -11.36
CA GLY A 472 11.54 -20.01 -12.60
C GLY A 472 11.83 -18.85 -13.54
N THR A 473 11.84 -17.61 -13.01
CA THR A 473 12.11 -16.40 -13.80
C THR A 473 13.01 -15.44 -13.06
N ILE A 474 13.86 -14.76 -13.83
CA ILE A 474 14.62 -13.58 -13.42
C ILE A 474 14.38 -12.52 -14.48
N GLU A 475 13.83 -11.38 -14.06
CA GLU A 475 13.52 -10.26 -14.94
C GLU A 475 14.23 -9.01 -14.44
N LEU A 476 14.80 -8.23 -15.36
CA LEU A 476 15.33 -6.91 -15.06
C LEU A 476 14.18 -5.90 -15.05
N LEU A 477 13.95 -5.22 -13.92
CA LEU A 477 12.91 -4.21 -13.83
C LEU A 477 13.23 -3.04 -14.77
N GLY A 478 12.23 -2.66 -15.58
CA GLY A 478 12.35 -1.58 -16.56
C GLY A 478 12.74 -2.01 -17.97
N THR A 479 12.95 -3.31 -18.20
CA THR A 479 13.23 -3.85 -19.54
C THR A 479 12.44 -5.13 -19.78
N ASP A 480 12.18 -5.43 -21.06
CA ASP A 480 11.62 -6.71 -21.51
C ASP A 480 12.74 -7.65 -22.03
N GLU A 481 14.00 -7.34 -21.70
CA GLU A 481 15.14 -8.15 -22.13
C GLU A 481 15.12 -9.50 -21.40
N ALA A 482 15.13 -10.59 -22.17
CA ALA A 482 15.31 -11.92 -21.63
C ALA A 482 16.74 -12.07 -21.09
N LEU A 483 16.86 -12.45 -19.82
CA LEU A 483 18.15 -12.61 -19.16
C LEU A 483 18.64 -14.06 -19.27
N THR A 484 19.92 -14.22 -19.62
CA THR A 484 20.61 -15.51 -19.54
C THR A 484 21.27 -15.64 -18.17
N TRP A 485 21.07 -16.76 -17.51
CA TRP A 485 21.60 -17.00 -16.18
C TRP A 485 21.89 -18.47 -15.93
N ASN A 486 22.79 -18.73 -14.99
CA ASN A 486 23.17 -20.06 -14.55
C ASN A 486 23.28 -20.07 -13.02
N ARG A 487 22.71 -21.09 -12.37
CA ARG A 487 22.75 -21.24 -10.92
C ARG A 487 23.55 -22.48 -10.54
N THR A 488 24.64 -22.28 -9.81
CA THR A 488 25.54 -23.35 -9.35
C THR A 488 25.70 -23.30 -7.83
N ALA A 489 26.54 -24.17 -7.28
CA ALA A 489 26.88 -24.15 -5.84
C ALA A 489 27.65 -22.89 -5.42
N GLU A 490 28.27 -22.18 -6.37
CA GLU A 490 29.03 -20.95 -6.13
C GLU A 490 28.15 -19.69 -6.11
N GLY A 491 26.99 -19.73 -6.78
CA GLY A 491 26.07 -18.59 -6.88
C GLY A 491 25.12 -18.67 -8.05
N LEU A 492 24.23 -17.69 -8.15
CA LEU A 492 23.45 -17.38 -9.34
C LEU A 492 24.20 -16.34 -10.17
N THR A 493 24.65 -16.70 -11.35
CA THR A 493 25.30 -15.78 -12.30
C THR A 493 24.32 -15.40 -13.39
N ILE A 494 24.14 -14.10 -13.63
CA ILE A 494 23.31 -13.53 -14.68
C ILE A 494 24.25 -12.81 -15.64
N GLU A 495 24.19 -13.16 -16.93
CA GLU A 495 24.97 -12.48 -17.97
C GLU A 495 24.64 -10.98 -17.99
N LEU A 496 25.65 -10.14 -18.21
CA LEU A 496 25.47 -8.68 -18.25
C LEU A 496 24.36 -8.30 -19.26
N PRO A 497 23.26 -7.65 -18.81
CA PRO A 497 22.20 -7.24 -19.71
C PRO A 497 22.71 -6.27 -20.77
N LYS A 498 22.25 -6.45 -22.02
CA LYS A 498 22.60 -5.58 -23.16
C LYS A 498 22.00 -4.18 -22.98
N THR A 499 20.84 -4.10 -22.36
CA THR A 499 20.12 -2.87 -22.09
C THR A 499 19.96 -2.69 -20.59
N LEU A 500 20.68 -1.73 -20.02
CA LEU A 500 20.52 -1.34 -18.62
C LEU A 500 19.65 -0.08 -18.52
N PRO A 501 18.71 -0.02 -17.55
CA PRO A 501 18.02 1.22 -17.21
C PRO A 501 18.97 2.41 -17.01
N GLY A 502 18.45 3.62 -17.22
CA GLY A 502 19.18 4.87 -16.98
C GLY A 502 19.45 5.14 -15.50
N ASP A 503 18.79 4.40 -14.60
CA ASP A 503 18.90 4.53 -13.15
C ASP A 503 20.29 4.09 -12.63
N PRO A 504 20.77 4.68 -11.51
CA PRO A 504 22.08 4.33 -10.94
C PRO A 504 22.11 2.93 -10.30
N ILE A 505 20.95 2.36 -10.02
CA ILE A 505 20.72 1.08 -9.35
C ILE A 505 19.70 0.32 -10.18
N ILE A 506 19.92 -0.99 -10.36
CA ILE A 506 18.99 -1.86 -11.07
C ILE A 506 18.32 -2.83 -10.10
N GLY A 507 17.08 -3.21 -10.41
CA GLY A 507 16.32 -4.20 -9.65
C GLY A 507 16.05 -5.43 -10.49
N LEU A 508 16.29 -6.60 -9.91
CA LEU A 508 15.92 -7.89 -10.48
C LEU A 508 14.69 -8.41 -9.75
N ARG A 509 13.75 -8.98 -10.49
CA ARG A 509 12.57 -9.67 -9.98
C ARG A 509 12.77 -11.17 -10.19
N ILE A 510 12.79 -11.91 -9.09
CA ILE A 510 13.08 -13.34 -9.05
C ILE A 510 11.85 -14.06 -8.50
N ARG A 511 11.32 -15.02 -9.28
CA ARG A 511 10.17 -15.83 -8.87
C ARG A 511 10.51 -17.32 -8.90
N PRO A 512 9.96 -18.12 -7.97
CA PRO A 512 10.16 -19.55 -7.98
C PRO A 512 9.50 -20.21 -9.19
N ALA A 513 10.01 -21.38 -9.57
CA ALA A 513 9.37 -22.25 -10.55
C ALA A 513 7.93 -22.54 -10.08
N GLY A 514 6.96 -22.36 -10.98
CA GLY A 514 5.53 -22.45 -10.65
C GLY A 514 4.83 -21.14 -10.24
N LEU A 515 5.54 -20.00 -10.20
CA LEU A 515 5.00 -18.63 -10.12
C LEU A 515 5.54 -17.69 -11.22
N ALA A 516 6.44 -18.19 -12.04
CA ALA A 516 6.94 -17.53 -13.24
C ALA A 516 5.80 -17.20 -14.21
N VAL A 517 5.76 -15.96 -14.70
CA VAL A 517 5.16 -15.68 -16.00
C VAL A 517 6.24 -16.06 -17.00
N GLU A 518 6.15 -17.28 -17.55
CA GLU A 518 7.13 -17.78 -18.52
C GLU A 518 7.33 -16.79 -19.68
N THR A 519 8.56 -16.30 -19.84
CA THR A 519 9.09 -15.82 -21.12
C THR A 519 9.69 -16.99 -21.89
N THR A 520 9.41 -17.03 -23.18
CA THR A 520 9.63 -18.13 -24.14
C THR A 520 11.10 -18.46 -24.41
N GLU A 521 11.46 -19.75 -24.38
CA GLU A 521 12.54 -20.30 -25.21
C GLU A 521 11.95 -21.14 -26.36
N THR A 522 12.41 -20.89 -27.58
CA THR A 522 12.15 -21.74 -28.74
C THR A 522 13.27 -22.76 -28.90
N ILE A 523 12.97 -24.04 -28.72
CA ILE A 523 13.77 -25.13 -29.30
C ILE A 523 12.82 -26.17 -29.93
N ASN A 524 13.01 -26.40 -31.24
CA ASN A 524 12.51 -27.53 -32.03
C ASN A 524 11.01 -27.84 -32.04
N GLY A 525 10.20 -26.89 -32.53
CA GLY A 525 9.02 -27.22 -33.36
C GLY A 525 7.90 -28.07 -32.74
N SER A 526 7.84 -28.24 -31.42
CA SER A 526 6.80 -29.00 -30.74
C SER A 526 6.15 -28.14 -29.65
N THR A 527 4.88 -27.84 -29.82
CA THR A 527 4.00 -27.17 -28.86
C THR A 527 3.89 -27.97 -27.57
N THR A 528 4.28 -27.39 -26.43
CA THR A 528 3.86 -27.83 -25.10
C THR A 528 3.62 -26.63 -24.18
N ALA A 529 2.50 -26.69 -23.46
CA ALA A 529 1.83 -25.58 -22.81
C ALA A 529 2.55 -25.00 -21.58
N THR A 530 2.49 -23.68 -21.50
CA THR A 530 3.06 -22.76 -20.50
C THR A 530 2.23 -22.77 -19.19
N ILE A 531 2.74 -23.28 -18.07
CA ILE A 531 1.97 -23.43 -16.81
C ILE A 531 1.92 -22.08 -16.06
N GLY A 532 0.84 -21.82 -15.31
CA GLY A 532 0.68 -20.58 -14.52
C GLY A 532 1.18 -20.67 -13.10
N PRO A 533 0.86 -19.67 -12.25
CA PRO A 533 0.84 -19.90 -10.81
C PRO A 533 0.17 -21.25 -10.56
N ALA A 534 0.77 -22.14 -9.78
CA ALA A 534 0.29 -23.54 -9.65
C ALA A 534 -1.21 -23.68 -9.27
N HIS A 535 -1.81 -22.63 -8.72
CA HIS A 535 -3.23 -22.58 -8.36
C HIS A 535 -4.17 -21.96 -9.43
N TYR A 536 -3.64 -21.34 -10.49
CA TYR A 536 -4.43 -20.77 -11.59
C TYR A 536 -5.10 -21.87 -12.43
N PRO A 537 -6.17 -21.52 -13.17
CA PRO A 537 -6.84 -22.48 -14.04
C PRO A 537 -5.95 -22.89 -15.21
N GLU A 538 -6.19 -24.10 -15.74
CA GLU A 538 -5.55 -24.53 -16.97
C GLU A 538 -5.87 -23.54 -18.11
N PHE A 539 -4.89 -23.33 -18.98
CA PHE A 539 -4.99 -22.39 -20.08
C PHE A 539 -4.26 -22.97 -21.29
N SER A 540 -4.91 -22.91 -22.45
CA SER A 540 -4.30 -23.25 -23.75
C SER A 540 -4.81 -22.30 -24.82
N TRP A 541 -3.94 -22.01 -25.79
CA TRP A 541 -4.30 -21.29 -27.01
C TRP A 541 -4.73 -22.22 -28.15
N ASP A 542 -4.76 -23.55 -27.95
CA ASP A 542 -5.10 -24.50 -29.02
C ASP A 542 -6.46 -24.18 -29.64
N THR A 543 -7.42 -23.79 -28.79
CA THR A 543 -8.76 -23.34 -29.17
C THR A 543 -9.14 -22.09 -28.38
N ILE A 544 -10.33 -21.52 -28.60
CA ILE A 544 -10.81 -20.38 -27.83
C ILE A 544 -10.91 -20.77 -26.34
N PRO A 545 -10.22 -20.06 -25.42
CA PRO A 545 -10.32 -20.38 -23.99
C PRO A 545 -11.70 -20.03 -23.44
N LEU A 546 -12.41 -21.04 -22.92
CA LEU A 546 -13.76 -20.87 -22.39
C LEU A 546 -13.77 -20.95 -20.87
N TYR A 547 -14.79 -20.32 -20.28
CA TYR A 547 -15.19 -20.61 -18.91
C TYR A 547 -16.71 -20.74 -18.81
N MET A 548 -17.19 -21.15 -17.63
CA MET A 548 -18.61 -21.29 -17.36
C MET A 548 -19.06 -20.47 -16.16
N HIS A 549 -20.23 -19.84 -16.27
CA HIS A 549 -20.84 -19.07 -15.18
C HIS A 549 -22.37 -19.23 -15.21
N MET A 550 -22.93 -19.91 -14.21
CA MET A 550 -24.35 -20.27 -14.25
C MET A 550 -24.96 -20.55 -12.85
N ARG A 551 -26.28 -20.67 -12.78
CA ARG A 551 -27.04 -21.22 -11.63
C ARG A 551 -28.12 -22.22 -12.04
N LYS A 552 -28.30 -23.25 -11.23
CA LYS A 552 -29.43 -24.19 -11.30
C LYS A 552 -29.94 -24.47 -9.89
N SER A 553 -31.22 -24.23 -9.64
CA SER A 553 -31.78 -24.34 -8.29
C SER A 553 -31.95 -25.77 -7.80
N ALA A 554 -32.12 -26.73 -8.71
CA ALA A 554 -32.06 -28.16 -8.41
C ALA A 554 -30.63 -28.70 -8.54
N LYS A 555 -30.38 -29.94 -8.09
CA LYS A 555 -29.13 -30.65 -8.41
C LYS A 555 -28.93 -30.79 -9.92
N PHE A 556 -27.67 -30.80 -10.35
CA PHE A 556 -27.30 -31.12 -11.72
C PHE A 556 -27.50 -32.62 -12.01
N SER A 557 -27.86 -32.94 -13.24
CA SER A 557 -27.79 -34.30 -13.75
C SER A 557 -26.33 -34.72 -13.95
N ARG A 558 -26.10 -36.00 -14.19
CA ARG A 558 -24.76 -36.51 -14.52
C ARG A 558 -24.19 -35.86 -15.79
N GLU A 559 -25.00 -35.78 -16.83
CA GLU A 559 -24.62 -35.18 -18.13
C GLU A 559 -24.24 -33.71 -17.97
N GLU A 560 -24.95 -32.97 -17.13
CA GLU A 560 -24.62 -31.57 -16.85
C GLU A 560 -23.32 -31.43 -16.07
N ILE A 561 -23.03 -32.33 -15.12
CA ILE A 561 -21.74 -32.35 -14.41
C ILE A 561 -20.60 -32.70 -15.37
N GLU A 562 -20.80 -33.66 -16.29
CA GLU A 562 -19.84 -34.00 -17.34
C GLU A 562 -19.58 -32.80 -18.26
N TYR A 563 -20.62 -32.06 -18.66
CA TYR A 563 -20.48 -30.83 -19.43
C TYR A 563 -19.71 -29.75 -18.66
N LEU A 564 -20.07 -29.49 -17.39
CA LEU A 564 -19.38 -28.51 -16.54
C LEU A 564 -17.91 -28.85 -16.34
N ALA A 565 -17.56 -30.12 -16.15
CA ALA A 565 -16.20 -30.57 -15.95
C ALA A 565 -15.27 -30.34 -17.17
N GLY A 566 -15.84 -30.04 -18.33
CA GLY A 566 -15.09 -29.66 -19.54
C GLY A 566 -14.51 -28.24 -19.52
N PHE A 567 -14.84 -27.41 -18.52
CA PHE A 567 -14.36 -26.03 -18.44
C PHE A 567 -13.26 -25.86 -17.37
N PRO A 568 -12.20 -25.09 -17.65
CA PRO A 568 -11.11 -24.85 -16.70
C PRO A 568 -11.52 -23.97 -15.53
N VAL A 569 -12.52 -23.09 -15.71
CA VAL A 569 -13.07 -22.23 -14.66
C VAL A 569 -14.59 -22.30 -14.68
N ILE A 570 -15.19 -22.52 -13.51
CA ILE A 570 -16.63 -22.70 -13.35
C ILE A 570 -17.09 -21.86 -12.17
N THR A 571 -17.98 -20.89 -12.41
CA THR A 571 -18.62 -20.11 -11.35
C THR A 571 -20.01 -20.64 -11.06
N LEU A 572 -20.21 -21.10 -9.83
CA LEU A 572 -21.51 -21.56 -9.32
C LEU A 572 -22.22 -20.37 -8.65
N GLU A 573 -23.12 -19.75 -9.42
CA GLU A 573 -23.81 -18.50 -9.10
C GLU A 573 -24.85 -18.72 -7.97
N LYS A 574 -25.42 -17.64 -7.43
CA LYS A 574 -26.45 -17.71 -6.37
C LYS A 574 -27.57 -18.69 -6.73
N THR A 575 -28.21 -19.26 -5.71
CA THR A 575 -29.31 -20.24 -5.83
C THR A 575 -28.90 -21.64 -6.29
N THR A 576 -27.64 -21.90 -6.66
CA THR A 576 -27.19 -23.23 -7.12
C THR A 576 -27.49 -24.33 -6.09
N GLY A 577 -28.19 -25.38 -6.51
CA GLY A 577 -28.60 -26.54 -5.70
C GLY A 577 -29.55 -26.25 -4.53
N SER A 578 -29.94 -25.01 -4.30
CA SER A 578 -30.69 -24.59 -3.10
C SER A 578 -32.02 -25.31 -2.86
N LYS A 579 -32.76 -25.68 -3.93
CA LYS A 579 -34.02 -26.44 -3.78
C LYS A 579 -33.79 -27.89 -3.37
N THR A 580 -32.66 -28.48 -3.75
CA THR A 580 -32.36 -29.88 -3.46
C THR A 580 -31.64 -30.04 -2.12
N TYR A 581 -30.73 -29.12 -1.81
CA TYR A 581 -29.83 -29.22 -0.67
C TYR A 581 -30.14 -28.21 0.45
N GLY A 582 -31.21 -27.45 0.32
CA GLY A 582 -31.68 -26.47 1.31
C GLY A 582 -31.00 -25.11 1.26
N SER A 583 -29.77 -25.01 0.72
CA SER A 583 -29.05 -23.74 0.63
C SER A 583 -28.09 -23.67 -0.55
N SER A 584 -27.64 -22.45 -0.88
CA SER A 584 -26.68 -22.22 -1.97
C SER A 584 -25.26 -22.66 -1.59
N GLU A 585 -24.89 -22.57 -0.30
CA GLU A 585 -23.65 -23.12 0.26
C GLU A 585 -23.52 -24.61 -0.05
N GLN A 586 -24.51 -25.39 0.42
CA GLN A 586 -24.49 -26.84 0.26
C GLN A 586 -24.64 -27.23 -1.20
N GLY A 587 -25.53 -26.56 -1.94
CA GLY A 587 -25.75 -26.84 -3.35
C GLY A 587 -24.50 -26.60 -4.21
N SER A 588 -23.79 -25.49 -3.99
CA SER A 588 -22.54 -25.21 -4.68
C SER A 588 -21.44 -26.19 -4.28
N LEU A 589 -21.34 -26.56 -3.01
CA LEU A 589 -20.34 -27.54 -2.54
C LEU A 589 -20.56 -28.93 -3.15
N GLU A 590 -21.79 -29.41 -3.23
CA GLU A 590 -22.09 -30.72 -3.83
C GLU A 590 -21.87 -30.72 -5.34
N ALA A 591 -22.21 -29.64 -6.04
CA ALA A 591 -21.88 -29.48 -7.46
C ALA A 591 -20.36 -29.44 -7.68
N ALA A 592 -19.63 -28.68 -6.86
CA ALA A 592 -18.17 -28.59 -6.93
C ALA A 592 -17.50 -29.96 -6.73
N LYS A 593 -17.90 -30.72 -5.70
CA LYS A 593 -17.40 -32.09 -5.47
C LYS A 593 -17.69 -33.01 -6.67
N ALA A 594 -18.88 -32.93 -7.25
CA ALA A 594 -19.26 -33.73 -8.39
C ALA A 594 -18.43 -33.40 -9.64
N ILE A 595 -18.17 -32.11 -9.91
CA ILE A 595 -17.28 -31.64 -10.97
C ILE A 595 -15.86 -32.15 -10.73
N LYS A 596 -15.32 -31.93 -9.53
CA LYS A 596 -13.94 -32.31 -9.15
C LYS A 596 -13.68 -33.80 -9.23
N LYS A 597 -14.73 -34.63 -9.05
CA LYS A 597 -14.64 -36.08 -9.25
C LYS A 597 -14.34 -36.47 -10.70
N ILE A 598 -14.79 -35.66 -11.66
CA ILE A 598 -14.55 -35.87 -13.10
C ILE A 598 -13.28 -35.14 -13.54
N ASN A 599 -13.14 -33.87 -13.16
CA ASN A 599 -11.98 -33.05 -13.47
C ASN A 599 -11.44 -32.38 -12.19
N PRO A 600 -10.45 -33.00 -11.51
CA PRO A 600 -9.84 -32.43 -10.31
C PRO A 600 -9.16 -31.07 -10.54
N LYS A 601 -8.78 -30.77 -11.79
CA LYS A 601 -8.04 -29.56 -12.15
C LYS A 601 -8.94 -28.34 -12.41
N ALA A 602 -10.21 -28.55 -12.73
CA ALA A 602 -11.17 -27.47 -12.96
C ALA A 602 -11.26 -26.57 -11.73
N LYS A 603 -11.19 -25.25 -11.91
CA LYS A 603 -11.29 -24.27 -10.81
C LYS A 603 -12.75 -23.89 -10.59
N VAL A 604 -13.30 -24.27 -9.44
CA VAL A 604 -14.70 -24.02 -9.09
C VAL A 604 -14.79 -22.84 -8.12
N LEU A 605 -15.50 -21.80 -8.53
CA LEU A 605 -15.67 -20.56 -7.77
C LEU A 605 -17.05 -20.50 -7.12
N TYR A 606 -17.06 -20.21 -5.83
CA TYR A 606 -18.28 -19.96 -5.07
C TYR A 606 -18.72 -18.50 -5.21
N TYR A 607 -19.98 -18.26 -5.60
CA TYR A 607 -20.49 -16.91 -5.75
C TYR A 607 -20.94 -16.29 -4.41
N ARG A 608 -20.54 -15.03 -4.20
CA ARG A 608 -21.10 -14.15 -3.16
C ARG A 608 -21.33 -12.74 -3.69
N ASN A 609 -22.49 -12.16 -3.34
CA ASN A 609 -22.76 -10.75 -3.63
C ASN A 609 -22.31 -9.85 -2.47
N VAL A 610 -21.61 -8.77 -2.81
CA VAL A 610 -21.02 -7.80 -1.90
C VAL A 610 -22.06 -6.88 -1.26
N MET A 611 -23.15 -6.55 -1.96
CA MET A 611 -24.09 -5.50 -1.53
C MET A 611 -25.52 -5.99 -1.31
N CYS A 612 -25.96 -7.06 -1.97
CA CYS A 612 -27.37 -7.48 -1.99
C CYS A 612 -27.57 -8.81 -1.26
N ASN A 613 -28.53 -8.83 -0.33
CA ASN A 613 -28.94 -10.01 0.40
C ASN A 613 -29.84 -10.91 -0.46
N TYR A 614 -29.34 -12.08 -0.86
CA TYR A 614 -30.13 -13.10 -1.57
C TYR A 614 -30.59 -14.18 -0.60
N GLY A 615 -31.89 -14.46 -0.54
CA GLY A 615 -32.48 -15.32 0.51
C GLY A 615 -32.19 -16.82 0.46
N THR A 616 -31.36 -17.32 -0.47
CA THR A 616 -31.09 -18.76 -0.64
C THR A 616 -29.85 -19.24 0.11
N TYR A 617 -29.26 -18.40 0.96
CA TYR A 617 -28.05 -18.71 1.73
C TYR A 617 -28.44 -18.97 3.18
N ARG A 618 -28.03 -20.12 3.74
CA ARG A 618 -28.32 -20.49 5.13
C ARG A 618 -27.65 -19.51 6.09
N VAL A 619 -26.44 -19.02 5.76
CA VAL A 619 -25.70 -18.10 6.63
C VAL A 619 -26.48 -16.83 6.95
N ASN A 620 -27.44 -16.44 6.10
CA ASN A 620 -28.26 -15.25 6.28
C ASN A 620 -29.14 -15.30 7.54
N GLU A 621 -29.41 -16.47 8.12
CA GLU A 621 -30.10 -16.57 9.41
C GLU A 621 -29.37 -15.79 10.51
N GLY A 622 -28.04 -15.70 10.43
CA GLY A 622 -27.21 -14.92 11.35
C GLY A 622 -27.38 -13.40 11.24
N LEU A 623 -27.95 -12.88 10.14
CA LEU A 623 -28.15 -11.43 9.96
C LEU A 623 -29.11 -10.84 10.99
N ASN A 624 -30.03 -11.65 11.52
CA ASN A 624 -30.96 -11.23 12.59
C ASN A 624 -30.23 -10.85 13.88
N GLN A 625 -29.00 -11.34 14.07
CA GLN A 625 -28.17 -11.06 15.24
C GLN A 625 -27.25 -9.85 15.03
N ILE A 626 -27.30 -9.19 13.87
CA ILE A 626 -26.44 -8.06 13.52
C ILE A 626 -27.31 -6.79 13.45
N PRO A 627 -27.35 -5.97 14.52
CA PRO A 627 -28.07 -4.70 14.49
C PRO A 627 -27.57 -3.82 13.35
N GLY A 628 -28.50 -3.30 12.54
CA GLY A 628 -28.15 -2.45 11.40
C GLY A 628 -27.43 -3.20 10.27
N ALA A 629 -27.72 -4.48 10.05
CA ALA A 629 -27.18 -5.25 8.92
C ALA A 629 -27.56 -4.67 7.54
N PHE A 630 -28.63 -3.88 7.46
CA PHE A 630 -29.14 -3.34 6.20
C PHE A 630 -29.20 -1.82 6.20
N LEU A 631 -28.97 -1.24 5.03
CA LEU A 631 -29.09 0.19 4.84
C LEU A 631 -30.52 0.66 5.08
N VAL A 632 -30.65 1.79 5.76
CA VAL A 632 -31.92 2.49 5.95
C VAL A 632 -31.90 3.74 5.08
N ALA A 633 -32.94 3.93 4.28
CA ALA A 633 -33.11 5.13 3.46
C ALA A 633 -33.55 6.32 4.33
N ARG A 634 -33.42 7.54 3.80
CA ARG A 634 -33.81 8.80 4.48
C ARG A 634 -35.26 8.85 4.95
N ASN A 635 -36.14 8.02 4.39
CA ASN A 635 -37.53 7.88 4.82
C ASN A 635 -37.73 6.87 5.96
N GLY A 636 -36.65 6.39 6.58
CA GLY A 636 -36.67 5.45 7.71
C GLY A 636 -36.92 3.99 7.33
N LYS A 637 -37.10 3.66 6.04
CA LYS A 637 -37.36 2.28 5.58
C LYS A 637 -36.08 1.58 5.16
N THR A 638 -35.99 0.27 5.37
CA THR A 638 -34.92 -0.58 4.84
C THR A 638 -34.81 -0.41 3.33
N LYS A 639 -33.59 -0.19 2.84
CA LYS A 639 -33.32 0.00 1.43
C LYS A 639 -33.35 -1.35 0.72
N LEU A 640 -34.22 -1.42 -0.30
CA LEU A 640 -34.32 -2.58 -1.17
C LEU A 640 -33.72 -2.30 -2.56
N HIS A 641 -32.86 -3.20 -3.04
CA HIS A 641 -32.46 -3.30 -4.43
C HIS A 641 -33.55 -4.04 -5.23
N ARG A 642 -33.92 -3.50 -6.40
CA ARG A 642 -35.03 -3.98 -7.26
C ARG A 642 -36.36 -4.18 -6.52
N GLY A 643 -36.57 -3.44 -5.42
CA GLY A 643 -37.79 -3.50 -4.61
C GLY A 643 -37.97 -4.77 -3.79
N VAL A 644 -37.03 -5.72 -3.81
CA VAL A 644 -37.23 -7.07 -3.21
C VAL A 644 -36.00 -7.66 -2.51
N ARG A 645 -34.85 -7.00 -2.53
CA ARG A 645 -33.62 -7.49 -1.89
C ARG A 645 -33.06 -6.45 -0.94
N GLU A 646 -32.86 -6.80 0.32
CA GLU A 646 -32.22 -5.89 1.28
C GLU A 646 -30.78 -5.62 0.86
N VAL A 647 -30.33 -4.38 1.10
CA VAL A 647 -28.96 -3.95 0.76
C VAL A 647 -28.14 -3.89 2.05
N TYR A 648 -27.01 -4.59 2.06
CA TYR A 648 -26.07 -4.62 3.17
C TYR A 648 -25.55 -3.21 3.50
N ASP A 649 -25.44 -2.90 4.80
CA ASP A 649 -24.78 -1.70 5.27
C ASP A 649 -23.28 -1.96 5.50
N LEU A 650 -22.47 -1.80 4.45
CA LEU A 650 -21.03 -2.05 4.56
C LEU A 650 -20.32 -1.07 5.49
N SER A 651 -20.94 0.01 5.96
CA SER A 651 -20.34 0.84 7.01
C SER A 651 -20.37 0.15 8.39
N ASN A 652 -21.20 -0.89 8.56
CA ASN A 652 -21.30 -1.69 9.77
C ASN A 652 -20.17 -2.73 9.88
N PRO A 653 -19.25 -2.62 10.86
CA PRO A 653 -18.12 -3.55 11.01
C PRO A 653 -18.54 -4.99 11.31
N ALA A 654 -19.61 -5.19 12.08
CA ALA A 654 -20.10 -6.52 12.43
C ALA A 654 -20.62 -7.27 11.19
N LEU A 655 -21.34 -6.54 10.31
CA LEU A 655 -21.78 -7.08 9.03
C LEU A 655 -20.60 -7.43 8.12
N ARG A 656 -19.59 -6.56 8.03
CA ARG A 656 -18.38 -6.83 7.21
C ARG A 656 -17.68 -8.10 7.67
N ARG A 657 -17.46 -8.24 8.99
CA ARG A 657 -16.83 -9.43 9.57
C ARG A 657 -17.62 -10.69 9.25
N TRP A 658 -18.93 -10.70 9.56
CA TRP A 658 -19.81 -11.82 9.22
C TRP A 658 -19.75 -12.20 7.73
N TRP A 659 -19.72 -11.20 6.86
CA TRP A 659 -19.68 -11.43 5.41
C TRP A 659 -18.33 -12.03 4.97
N VAL A 660 -17.21 -11.55 5.55
CA VAL A 660 -15.86 -12.05 5.27
C VAL A 660 -15.69 -13.47 5.81
N ASP A 661 -16.07 -13.71 7.06
CA ASP A 661 -15.98 -15.01 7.72
C ASP A 661 -16.68 -16.10 6.88
N HIS A 662 -17.87 -15.80 6.35
CA HIS A 662 -18.59 -16.70 5.46
C HIS A 662 -17.83 -17.02 4.16
N CYS A 663 -17.21 -16.01 3.55
CA CYS A 663 -16.43 -16.24 2.34
C CYS A 663 -15.21 -17.09 2.62
N VAL A 664 -14.51 -16.83 3.73
CA VAL A 664 -13.33 -17.60 4.16
C VAL A 664 -13.72 -19.05 4.46
N GLU A 665 -14.79 -19.28 5.22
CA GLU A 665 -15.34 -20.62 5.52
C GLU A 665 -15.55 -21.44 4.23
N MET A 666 -16.17 -20.83 3.21
CA MET A 666 -16.39 -21.53 1.94
C MET A 666 -15.09 -21.91 1.22
N THR A 667 -13.99 -21.16 1.42
CA THR A 667 -12.68 -21.50 0.85
C THR A 667 -11.94 -22.60 1.60
N GLU A 668 -12.35 -22.95 2.83
CA GLU A 668 -11.77 -24.07 3.59
C GLU A 668 -12.13 -25.43 2.98
N HIS A 669 -13.17 -25.49 2.15
CA HIS A 669 -13.50 -26.70 1.41
C HIS A 669 -12.56 -26.92 0.21
N ASP A 670 -11.96 -28.11 0.12
CA ASP A 670 -11.04 -28.49 -0.96
C ASP A 670 -11.66 -28.41 -2.37
N ALA A 671 -12.98 -28.65 -2.47
CA ALA A 671 -13.69 -28.60 -3.74
C ALA A 671 -13.91 -27.16 -4.27
N ILE A 672 -13.73 -26.14 -3.42
CA ILE A 672 -13.90 -24.73 -3.77
C ILE A 672 -12.51 -24.11 -3.95
N ASP A 673 -12.18 -23.70 -5.18
CA ASP A 673 -10.87 -23.12 -5.49
C ASP A 673 -10.82 -21.60 -5.26
N GLY A 674 -11.96 -20.97 -4.99
CA GLY A 674 -12.01 -19.52 -4.79
C GLY A 674 -13.41 -18.95 -4.70
N ILE A 675 -13.47 -17.62 -4.56
CA ILE A 675 -14.71 -16.85 -4.45
C ILE A 675 -14.86 -15.94 -5.66
N PHE A 676 -16.06 -15.96 -6.23
CA PHE A 676 -16.52 -14.98 -7.20
C PHE A 676 -17.33 -13.89 -6.49
N LEU A 677 -16.91 -12.65 -6.68
CA LEU A 677 -17.43 -11.47 -6.00
C LEU A 677 -18.24 -10.61 -6.96
N ASP A 678 -19.56 -10.62 -6.79
CA ASP A 678 -20.47 -9.75 -7.54
C ASP A 678 -20.92 -8.55 -6.72
N GLY A 679 -21.33 -7.48 -7.39
CA GLY A 679 -21.92 -6.30 -6.76
C GLY A 679 -20.88 -5.29 -6.26
N ASN A 680 -19.59 -5.46 -6.56
CA ASN A 680 -18.55 -4.48 -6.21
C ASN A 680 -18.89 -3.09 -6.74
N ILE A 681 -19.35 -3.02 -7.99
CA ILE A 681 -19.77 -1.77 -8.63
C ILE A 681 -20.89 -1.05 -7.85
N LYS A 682 -21.74 -1.77 -7.12
CA LYS A 682 -22.81 -1.18 -6.31
C LYS A 682 -22.22 -0.43 -5.10
N ALA A 683 -21.12 -0.91 -4.52
CA ALA A 683 -20.41 -0.21 -3.47
C ALA A 683 -19.63 1.00 -4.00
N LEU A 684 -19.04 0.88 -5.20
CA LEU A 684 -18.09 1.84 -5.76
C LEU A 684 -18.72 2.96 -6.62
N GLU A 685 -19.83 2.68 -7.31
CA GLU A 685 -20.54 3.66 -8.13
C GLU A 685 -21.13 4.76 -7.24
N GLN A 686 -20.59 5.98 -7.36
CA GLN A 686 -20.93 7.11 -6.50
C GLN A 686 -22.38 7.54 -6.65
N ALA A 687 -23.00 7.35 -7.82
CA ALA A 687 -24.41 7.66 -8.02
C ALA A 687 -25.35 6.63 -7.36
N PHE A 688 -24.90 5.39 -7.16
CA PHE A 688 -25.75 4.32 -6.63
C PHE A 688 -26.14 4.58 -5.17
N LEU A 689 -27.45 4.61 -4.91
CA LEU A 689 -28.10 4.84 -3.61
C LEU A 689 -27.81 6.17 -2.92
N LYS A 690 -26.93 7.02 -3.48
CA LYS A 690 -26.53 8.31 -2.88
C LYS A 690 -27.71 9.22 -2.58
N LYS A 691 -28.75 9.24 -3.42
CA LYS A 691 -29.96 10.05 -3.19
C LYS A 691 -30.77 9.53 -2.00
N GLU A 692 -30.85 8.21 -1.86
CA GLU A 692 -31.68 7.54 -0.87
C GLU A 692 -31.04 7.47 0.52
N ILE A 693 -29.73 7.29 0.62
CA ILE A 693 -29.02 7.17 1.91
C ILE A 693 -28.20 8.42 2.27
N GLY A 694 -27.96 9.32 1.30
CA GLY A 694 -27.17 10.53 1.49
C GLY A 694 -25.67 10.35 1.24
N VAL A 695 -24.99 11.48 1.05
CA VAL A 695 -23.56 11.53 0.65
C VAL A 695 -22.67 10.90 1.71
N ALA A 696 -22.79 11.33 2.97
CA ALA A 696 -21.95 10.83 4.06
C ALA A 696 -22.09 9.31 4.26
N LYS A 697 -23.33 8.80 4.24
CA LYS A 697 -23.57 7.36 4.37
C LYS A 697 -23.05 6.58 3.17
N LYS A 698 -23.19 7.10 1.95
CA LYS A 698 -22.61 6.49 0.75
C LYS A 698 -21.09 6.42 0.84
N GLN A 699 -20.42 7.47 1.30
CA GLN A 699 -18.98 7.47 1.52
C GLN A 699 -18.57 6.40 2.54
N ALA A 700 -19.24 6.35 3.70
CA ALA A 700 -18.97 5.33 4.72
C ALA A 700 -19.17 3.87 4.23
N VAL A 701 -20.14 3.64 3.33
CA VAL A 701 -20.34 2.34 2.66
C VAL A 701 -19.18 2.02 1.71
N THR A 702 -18.69 3.01 0.96
CA THR A 702 -17.54 2.85 0.06
C THR A 702 -16.24 2.60 0.85
N ASP A 703 -16.02 3.30 1.96
CA ASP A 703 -14.85 3.08 2.84
C ASP A 703 -14.92 1.70 3.51
N GLY A 704 -16.12 1.33 3.99
CA GLY A 704 -16.39 0.00 4.52
C GLY A 704 -16.14 -1.11 3.50
N TYR A 705 -16.51 -0.91 2.24
CA TYR A 705 -16.17 -1.85 1.16
C TYR A 705 -14.66 -2.05 1.02
N ALA A 706 -13.86 -0.98 1.01
CA ALA A 706 -12.41 -1.09 0.89
C ALA A 706 -11.80 -1.89 2.06
N THR A 707 -12.28 -1.64 3.28
CA THR A 707 -11.87 -2.42 4.46
C THR A 707 -12.28 -3.89 4.32
N MET A 708 -13.51 -4.16 3.89
CA MET A 708 -14.01 -5.53 3.71
C MET A 708 -13.21 -6.32 2.68
N MET A 709 -12.82 -5.70 1.55
CA MET A 709 -12.03 -6.37 0.52
C MET A 709 -10.60 -6.64 0.97
N GLN A 710 -9.98 -5.71 1.73
CA GLN A 710 -8.67 -5.93 2.32
C GLN A 710 -8.69 -7.08 3.32
N ASP A 711 -9.68 -7.10 4.21
CA ASP A 711 -9.86 -8.16 5.20
C ASP A 711 -10.07 -9.52 4.52
N LEU A 712 -10.91 -9.57 3.49
CA LEU A 712 -11.12 -10.79 2.70
C LEU A 712 -9.81 -11.29 2.08
N ARG A 713 -9.04 -10.41 1.42
CA ARG A 713 -7.79 -10.81 0.78
C ARG A 713 -6.75 -11.31 1.79
N ASN A 714 -6.66 -10.66 2.94
CA ASN A 714 -5.72 -11.04 4.01
C ASN A 714 -6.07 -12.39 4.65
N GLN A 715 -7.36 -12.70 4.77
CA GLN A 715 -7.83 -13.92 5.45
C GLN A 715 -8.00 -15.10 4.49
N THR A 716 -8.21 -14.85 3.20
CA THR A 716 -8.33 -15.91 2.19
C THR A 716 -6.96 -16.50 1.87
N PRO A 717 -6.76 -17.84 1.99
CA PRO A 717 -5.49 -18.47 1.66
C PRO A 717 -4.98 -18.08 0.27
N SER A 718 -3.66 -17.88 0.13
CA SER A 718 -3.06 -17.41 -1.13
C SER A 718 -3.26 -18.35 -2.33
N ALA A 719 -3.52 -19.64 -2.06
CA ALA A 719 -3.85 -20.62 -3.10
C ALA A 719 -5.30 -20.52 -3.61
N LYS A 720 -6.17 -19.75 -2.92
CA LYS A 720 -7.58 -19.61 -3.27
C LYS A 720 -7.79 -18.31 -4.07
N LEU A 721 -8.52 -18.45 -5.17
CA LEU A 721 -8.77 -17.38 -6.14
C LEU A 721 -9.81 -16.39 -5.62
N LEU A 722 -9.56 -15.09 -5.76
CA LEU A 722 -10.57 -14.05 -5.62
C LEU A 722 -10.77 -13.36 -6.97
N ILE A 723 -11.94 -13.55 -7.58
CA ILE A 723 -12.29 -12.92 -8.86
C ILE A 723 -13.49 -12.01 -8.68
N ALA A 724 -13.40 -10.75 -9.13
CA ALA A 724 -14.42 -9.73 -8.87
C ALA A 724 -14.91 -9.02 -10.14
N ASN A 725 -16.14 -8.51 -10.14
CA ASN A 725 -16.69 -7.75 -11.26
C ASN A 725 -16.24 -6.27 -11.32
N ILE A 726 -14.91 -6.04 -11.31
CA ILE A 726 -14.31 -4.75 -10.96
C ILE A 726 -13.88 -3.89 -12.15
N ILE A 727 -13.42 -4.48 -13.27
CA ILE A 727 -13.05 -3.70 -14.46
C ILE A 727 -14.32 -3.11 -15.08
N ARG A 728 -14.50 -1.80 -14.93
CA ARG A 728 -15.65 -1.03 -15.43
C ARG A 728 -15.19 0.35 -15.87
N ALA A 729 -15.35 0.68 -17.15
CA ALA A 729 -14.86 1.95 -17.72
C ALA A 729 -15.41 3.21 -17.01
N ARG A 730 -16.58 3.14 -16.36
CA ARG A 730 -17.15 4.25 -15.56
C ARG A 730 -16.39 4.56 -14.28
N LEU A 731 -15.66 3.60 -13.72
CA LEU A 731 -14.91 3.81 -12.48
C LEU A 731 -13.65 4.66 -12.75
N PRO A 732 -13.13 5.35 -11.71
CA PRO A 732 -11.77 5.89 -11.75
C PRO A 732 -10.77 4.82 -12.20
N HIS A 733 -9.89 5.18 -13.14
CA HIS A 733 -8.94 4.25 -13.79
C HIS A 733 -9.55 2.92 -14.25
N SER A 734 -10.84 2.92 -14.63
CA SER A 734 -11.59 1.72 -15.03
C SER A 734 -11.66 0.61 -13.97
N GLY A 735 -11.40 0.91 -12.70
CA GLY A 735 -11.37 -0.07 -11.62
C GLY A 735 -10.04 -0.81 -11.45
N LEU A 736 -9.00 -0.47 -12.21
CA LEU A 736 -7.68 -1.13 -12.14
C LEU A 736 -7.06 -1.02 -10.74
N ASP A 737 -7.25 0.10 -10.04
CA ASP A 737 -6.68 0.33 -8.70
C ASP A 737 -7.21 -0.66 -7.65
N TYR A 738 -8.37 -1.27 -7.89
CA TYR A 738 -8.98 -2.25 -6.98
C TYR A 738 -8.53 -3.69 -7.25
N LEU A 739 -7.83 -3.95 -8.37
CA LEU A 739 -7.29 -5.29 -8.69
C LEU A 739 -6.18 -5.74 -7.74
N GLN A 740 -5.69 -4.86 -6.86
CA GLN A 740 -4.78 -5.24 -5.78
C GLN A 740 -5.40 -6.26 -4.80
N TYR A 741 -6.73 -6.30 -4.70
CA TYR A 741 -7.44 -7.25 -3.83
C TYR A 741 -7.76 -8.60 -4.51
N PHE A 742 -7.57 -8.71 -5.82
CA PHE A 742 -8.14 -9.80 -6.62
C PHE A 742 -7.09 -10.44 -7.54
N ASP A 743 -7.24 -11.74 -7.78
CA ASP A 743 -6.44 -12.51 -8.75
C ASP A 743 -6.92 -12.26 -10.18
N GLY A 744 -8.16 -11.78 -10.34
CA GLY A 744 -8.73 -11.51 -11.64
C GLY A 744 -9.96 -10.62 -11.62
N SER A 745 -10.39 -10.23 -12.82
CA SER A 745 -11.67 -9.57 -13.04
C SER A 745 -12.60 -10.43 -13.87
N TYR A 746 -13.86 -10.37 -13.50
CA TYR A 746 -14.96 -10.71 -14.37
C TYR A 746 -15.50 -9.45 -15.04
N LEU A 747 -15.86 -9.57 -16.31
CA LEU A 747 -16.39 -8.48 -17.10
C LEU A 747 -17.79 -8.84 -17.60
N GLU A 748 -18.70 -7.93 -17.34
CA GLU A 748 -20.02 -7.84 -17.98
C GLU A 748 -20.24 -6.37 -18.34
N GLY A 749 -21.23 -6.06 -19.18
CA GLY A 749 -21.54 -4.67 -19.51
C GLY A 749 -20.35 -3.86 -20.04
N ILE A 750 -19.38 -4.50 -20.70
CA ILE A 750 -18.24 -3.83 -21.34
C ILE A 750 -18.69 -2.90 -22.48
N GLU A 751 -19.86 -3.19 -23.05
CA GLU A 751 -20.53 -2.40 -24.09
C GLU A 751 -21.52 -1.37 -23.52
N SER A 752 -21.43 -1.06 -22.22
CA SER A 752 -22.40 -0.18 -21.58
C SER A 752 -22.20 1.29 -21.97
N GLN A 753 -23.22 2.12 -21.81
CA GLN A 753 -23.15 3.57 -21.88
C GLN A 753 -23.48 4.14 -20.49
N ALA A 754 -22.51 4.73 -19.80
CA ALA A 754 -22.71 5.21 -18.44
C ALA A 754 -21.77 6.35 -18.05
N ASN A 755 -22.17 7.10 -17.03
CA ASN A 755 -21.40 8.18 -16.43
C ASN A 755 -20.94 9.25 -17.45
N GLY A 756 -21.83 9.61 -18.39
CA GLY A 756 -21.56 10.60 -19.43
C GLY A 756 -20.72 10.12 -20.61
N LEU A 757 -20.14 8.90 -20.54
CA LEU A 757 -19.42 8.30 -21.67
C LEU A 757 -20.41 7.79 -22.72
N SER A 758 -20.11 8.05 -24.00
CA SER A 758 -20.75 7.33 -25.11
C SER A 758 -20.44 5.84 -25.05
N ARG A 759 -21.25 5.01 -25.72
CA ARG A 759 -20.99 3.56 -25.84
C ARG A 759 -19.58 3.29 -26.38
N LEU A 760 -19.16 4.04 -27.40
CA LEU A 760 -17.87 3.89 -28.06
C LEU A 760 -16.70 4.18 -27.11
N GLU A 761 -16.75 5.30 -26.38
CA GLU A 761 -15.72 5.67 -25.40
C GLU A 761 -15.65 4.66 -24.25
N TYR A 762 -16.81 4.23 -23.75
CA TYR A 762 -16.89 3.25 -22.67
C TYR A 762 -16.28 1.92 -23.11
N LEU A 763 -16.62 1.45 -24.31
CA LEU A 763 -16.09 0.21 -24.88
C LEU A 763 -14.59 0.29 -25.14
N ALA A 764 -14.10 1.38 -25.76
CA ALA A 764 -12.67 1.58 -26.01
C ALA A 764 -11.86 1.62 -24.70
N LYS A 765 -12.37 2.32 -23.68
CA LYS A 765 -11.76 2.39 -22.34
C LYS A 765 -11.82 1.05 -21.61
N GLY A 766 -12.90 0.29 -21.79
CA GLY A 766 -13.06 -1.07 -21.29
C GLY A 766 -12.04 -2.03 -21.91
N ILE A 767 -11.89 -2.01 -23.23
CA ILE A 767 -10.88 -2.80 -23.96
C ILE A 767 -9.48 -2.50 -23.43
N ALA A 768 -9.10 -1.22 -23.35
CA ALA A 768 -7.79 -0.82 -22.87
C ALA A 768 -7.51 -1.29 -21.43
N ALA A 769 -8.47 -1.14 -20.52
CA ALA A 769 -8.34 -1.60 -19.14
C ALA A 769 -8.25 -3.14 -19.05
N THR A 770 -9.03 -3.85 -19.86
CA THR A 770 -9.00 -5.32 -19.92
C THR A 770 -7.65 -5.81 -20.42
N GLN A 771 -7.15 -5.27 -21.53
CA GLN A 771 -5.83 -5.59 -22.08
C GLN A 771 -4.73 -5.32 -21.06
N ARG A 772 -4.80 -4.18 -20.35
CA ARG A 772 -3.82 -3.86 -19.31
C ARG A 772 -3.82 -4.91 -18.20
N ALA A 773 -4.98 -5.20 -17.63
CA ALA A 773 -5.09 -6.20 -16.56
C ALA A 773 -4.65 -7.60 -17.03
N ALA A 774 -5.02 -8.00 -18.25
CA ALA A 774 -4.62 -9.27 -18.83
C ALA A 774 -3.10 -9.40 -19.00
N ARG A 775 -2.43 -8.34 -19.50
CA ARG A 775 -0.96 -8.29 -19.62
C ARG A 775 -0.24 -8.25 -18.29
N ASP A 776 -0.86 -7.66 -17.27
CA ASP A 776 -0.38 -7.70 -15.89
C ASP A 776 -0.59 -9.10 -15.23
N GLY A 777 -1.03 -10.10 -16.00
CA GLY A 777 -1.15 -11.49 -15.57
C GLY A 777 -2.42 -11.81 -14.78
N LYS A 778 -3.40 -10.91 -14.75
CA LYS A 778 -4.69 -11.13 -14.05
C LYS A 778 -5.58 -12.08 -14.84
N ILE A 779 -6.36 -12.90 -14.13
CA ILE A 779 -7.39 -13.74 -14.76
C ILE A 779 -8.51 -12.83 -15.29
N ILE A 780 -8.86 -12.99 -16.57
CA ILE A 780 -9.92 -12.22 -17.22
C ILE A 780 -11.05 -13.16 -17.63
N CYS A 781 -12.23 -13.00 -17.04
CA CYS A 781 -13.42 -13.78 -17.39
C CYS A 781 -14.46 -12.86 -18.06
N MET A 782 -14.62 -12.94 -19.38
CA MET A 782 -15.55 -12.11 -20.13
C MET A 782 -16.91 -12.83 -20.33
N SER A 783 -17.92 -12.42 -19.57
CA SER A 783 -19.31 -12.82 -19.79
C SER A 783 -19.96 -11.93 -20.85
N MET A 784 -20.28 -12.52 -21.98
CA MET A 784 -20.73 -11.79 -23.16
C MET A 784 -22.17 -12.15 -23.52
N GLY A 785 -23.07 -11.19 -23.40
CA GLY A 785 -24.48 -11.38 -23.72
C GLY A 785 -24.74 -11.53 -25.23
N LEU A 786 -25.35 -12.65 -25.62
CA LEU A 786 -25.84 -12.92 -26.98
C LEU A 786 -27.18 -12.22 -27.26
N GLY A 787 -27.99 -12.03 -26.22
CA GLY A 787 -29.23 -11.27 -26.33
C GLY A 787 -29.00 -9.78 -26.55
N ARG A 788 -29.97 -9.11 -27.16
CA ARG A 788 -29.96 -7.65 -27.31
C ARG A 788 -29.93 -6.96 -25.94
N ASP A 789 -29.26 -5.80 -25.87
CA ASP A 789 -29.19 -5.01 -24.65
C ASP A 789 -30.59 -4.56 -24.19
N ALA A 790 -30.96 -4.88 -22.96
CA ALA A 790 -32.21 -4.51 -22.31
C ALA A 790 -31.97 -3.66 -21.05
N THR A 791 -30.75 -3.17 -20.86
CA THR A 791 -30.32 -2.49 -19.64
C THR A 791 -30.91 -1.09 -19.54
N LYS A 792 -31.58 -0.80 -18.41
CA LYS A 792 -32.22 0.49 -18.12
C LYS A 792 -31.55 1.23 -16.95
N GLY A 793 -31.78 2.54 -16.87
CA GLY A 793 -31.38 3.38 -15.72
C GLY A 793 -29.86 3.58 -15.62
N LEU A 794 -29.31 3.47 -14.40
CA LEU A 794 -27.86 3.62 -14.13
C LEU A 794 -26.99 2.54 -14.79
N ARG A 795 -27.60 1.51 -15.39
CA ARG A 795 -26.92 0.41 -16.10
C ARG A 795 -25.85 -0.29 -15.26
N ILE A 796 -26.15 -0.48 -13.98
CA ILE A 796 -25.24 -1.12 -13.00
C ILE A 796 -25.21 -2.63 -13.19
N ASP A 797 -26.33 -3.22 -13.59
CA ASP A 797 -26.43 -4.63 -13.94
C ASP A 797 -26.52 -4.76 -15.46
N ASP A 798 -25.81 -5.71 -16.06
CA ASP A 798 -26.01 -6.07 -17.47
C ASP A 798 -27.30 -6.90 -17.59
N THR A 799 -28.26 -6.42 -18.38
CA THR A 799 -29.52 -7.12 -18.61
C THR A 799 -29.72 -7.26 -20.11
N ARG A 800 -29.93 -8.50 -20.57
CA ARG A 800 -30.14 -8.82 -21.99
C ARG A 800 -31.52 -9.44 -22.21
N GLN A 801 -32.06 -9.26 -23.41
CA GLN A 801 -33.26 -9.98 -23.84
C GLN A 801 -32.95 -11.48 -23.95
N ARG A 802 -33.93 -12.32 -23.59
CA ARG A 802 -33.80 -13.76 -23.78
C ARG A 802 -33.85 -14.08 -25.27
N LEU A 803 -33.00 -15.00 -25.71
CA LEU A 803 -33.05 -15.55 -27.06
C LEU A 803 -34.31 -16.42 -27.22
N GLN A 804 -34.87 -16.41 -28.42
CA GLN A 804 -35.91 -17.37 -28.80
C GLN A 804 -35.27 -18.64 -29.37
N PRO A 805 -35.89 -19.82 -29.20
CA PRO A 805 -35.43 -21.05 -29.86
C PRO A 805 -35.32 -20.85 -31.38
N GLY A 806 -34.15 -21.17 -31.96
CA GLY A 806 -33.89 -21.02 -33.39
C GLY A 806 -33.49 -19.61 -33.87
N GLU A 807 -33.35 -18.64 -32.96
CA GLU A 807 -32.81 -17.31 -33.30
C GLU A 807 -31.36 -17.42 -33.80
N ASN A 808 -31.04 -16.75 -34.92
CA ASN A 808 -29.68 -16.77 -35.47
C ASN A 808 -28.75 -15.87 -34.62
N THR A 809 -27.98 -16.50 -33.74
CA THR A 809 -27.00 -15.84 -32.86
C THR A 809 -25.61 -15.69 -33.48
N GLN A 810 -25.37 -16.27 -34.66
CA GLN A 810 -24.03 -16.38 -35.24
C GLN A 810 -23.31 -15.02 -35.38
N PRO A 811 -23.92 -13.95 -35.95
CA PRO A 811 -23.22 -12.67 -36.10
C PRO A 811 -22.83 -12.06 -34.75
N ARG A 812 -23.70 -12.25 -33.74
CA ARG A 812 -23.45 -11.73 -32.40
C ARG A 812 -22.39 -12.54 -31.66
N LEU A 813 -22.39 -13.86 -31.83
CA LEU A 813 -21.33 -14.73 -31.32
C LEU A 813 -19.99 -14.30 -31.89
N GLU A 814 -19.89 -14.13 -33.22
CA GLU A 814 -18.66 -13.67 -33.88
C GLU A 814 -18.20 -12.33 -33.32
N TYR A 815 -19.09 -11.35 -33.16
CA TYR A 815 -18.73 -10.07 -32.55
C TYR A 815 -18.18 -10.22 -31.13
N CYS A 816 -18.84 -11.02 -30.28
CA CYS A 816 -18.39 -11.29 -28.91
C CYS A 816 -17.01 -11.96 -28.87
N LEU A 817 -16.76 -12.92 -29.77
CA LEU A 817 -15.48 -13.61 -29.87
C LEU A 817 -14.38 -12.68 -30.38
N ALA A 818 -14.65 -11.83 -31.38
CA ALA A 818 -13.69 -10.83 -31.85
C ALA A 818 -13.31 -9.84 -30.74
N LEU A 819 -14.31 -9.34 -29.99
CA LEU A 819 -14.08 -8.44 -28.86
C LEU A 819 -13.24 -9.11 -27.76
N PHE A 820 -13.52 -10.38 -27.44
CA PHE A 820 -12.69 -11.15 -26.53
C PHE A 820 -11.26 -11.29 -27.05
N LEU A 821 -11.05 -11.73 -28.29
CA LEU A 821 -9.73 -11.98 -28.86
C LEU A 821 -8.88 -10.70 -29.01
N VAL A 822 -9.50 -9.54 -29.22
CA VAL A 822 -8.81 -8.24 -29.16
C VAL A 822 -8.28 -7.94 -27.75
N CYS A 823 -8.96 -8.42 -26.70
CA CYS A 823 -8.57 -8.21 -25.31
C CYS A 823 -7.66 -9.31 -24.74
N ALA A 824 -7.79 -10.55 -25.22
CA ALA A 824 -7.33 -11.75 -24.55
C ALA A 824 -5.79 -11.85 -24.46
N GLU A 825 -5.27 -12.09 -23.27
CA GLU A 825 -3.90 -12.57 -23.06
C GLU A 825 -3.96 -13.92 -22.31
N LYS A 826 -2.81 -14.45 -21.86
CA LYS A 826 -2.77 -15.66 -21.03
C LYS A 826 -3.72 -15.51 -19.82
N TYR A 827 -4.49 -16.56 -19.51
CA TYR A 827 -5.57 -16.55 -18.49
C TYR A 827 -6.79 -15.67 -18.78
N SER A 828 -7.05 -15.39 -20.06
CA SER A 828 -8.32 -14.79 -20.48
C SER A 828 -9.28 -15.86 -20.98
N TYR A 829 -10.52 -15.83 -20.53
CA TYR A 829 -11.57 -16.79 -20.86
C TYR A 829 -12.86 -16.06 -21.26
N VAL A 830 -13.64 -16.65 -22.16
CA VAL A 830 -14.92 -16.10 -22.60
C VAL A 830 -16.08 -17.04 -22.32
N TYR A 831 -17.24 -16.46 -22.01
CA TYR A 831 -18.52 -17.15 -21.86
C TYR A 831 -19.61 -16.36 -22.59
N PRO A 832 -19.89 -16.67 -23.86
CA PRO A 832 -21.06 -16.17 -24.56
C PRO A 832 -22.35 -16.84 -24.02
N HIS A 833 -23.34 -16.03 -23.61
CA HIS A 833 -24.54 -16.55 -22.92
C HIS A 833 -25.81 -15.74 -23.21
N ASP A 834 -26.98 -16.33 -22.93
CA ASP A 834 -28.29 -15.66 -22.96
C ASP A 834 -28.90 -15.46 -21.55
N GLY A 835 -28.14 -15.84 -20.53
CA GLY A 835 -28.47 -15.66 -19.12
C GLY A 835 -27.66 -16.62 -18.26
N TYR A 836 -27.76 -16.48 -16.94
CA TYR A 836 -27.05 -17.36 -16.00
C TYR A 836 -27.95 -18.50 -15.49
N SER A 837 -29.28 -18.40 -15.62
CA SER A 837 -30.20 -19.46 -15.16
C SER A 837 -30.33 -20.55 -16.20
N VAL A 838 -30.15 -21.80 -15.76
CA VAL A 838 -30.40 -23.00 -16.60
C VAL A 838 -31.56 -23.84 -16.05
N ASN A 839 -32.42 -23.23 -15.23
CA ASN A 839 -33.62 -23.88 -14.72
C ASN A 839 -34.65 -24.01 -15.85
N ASN A 840 -35.35 -25.14 -15.93
CA ASN A 840 -36.53 -25.31 -16.80
C ASN A 840 -36.34 -24.81 -18.25
N ASN A 841 -35.18 -25.06 -18.87
CA ASN A 841 -34.82 -24.56 -20.20
C ASN A 841 -34.85 -23.03 -20.34
N ASP A 842 -34.52 -22.29 -19.27
CA ASP A 842 -34.39 -20.82 -19.26
C ASP A 842 -33.34 -20.28 -20.25
N SER A 843 -32.42 -21.13 -20.70
CA SER A 843 -31.33 -20.79 -21.63
C SER A 843 -31.46 -21.63 -22.89
N SER A 844 -31.42 -20.97 -24.04
CA SER A 844 -31.42 -21.59 -25.37
C SER A 844 -30.04 -22.10 -25.78
N VAL A 845 -28.98 -21.71 -25.05
CA VAL A 845 -27.59 -22.08 -25.34
C VAL A 845 -26.97 -22.98 -24.26
N TRP A 846 -27.75 -23.39 -23.25
CA TRP A 846 -27.30 -24.35 -22.24
C TRP A 846 -27.05 -25.71 -22.88
N LEU A 847 -25.91 -26.33 -22.56
CA LEU A 847 -25.39 -27.55 -23.19
C LEU A 847 -25.09 -27.42 -24.70
N GLN A 848 -25.16 -26.22 -25.27
CA GLN A 848 -24.73 -25.97 -26.63
C GLN A 848 -23.20 -25.80 -26.67
N ARG A 849 -22.57 -26.34 -27.71
CA ARG A 849 -21.18 -26.09 -28.05
C ARG A 849 -21.13 -25.51 -29.46
N PHE A 850 -20.67 -24.27 -29.59
CA PHE A 850 -20.56 -23.61 -30.89
C PHE A 850 -19.35 -24.13 -31.66
N SER A 851 -19.45 -24.22 -32.98
CA SER A 851 -18.39 -24.80 -33.81
C SER A 851 -17.06 -24.04 -33.72
N GLU A 852 -17.13 -22.73 -33.45
CA GLU A 852 -16.01 -21.81 -33.26
C GLU A 852 -15.12 -22.21 -32.09
N TYR A 853 -15.68 -22.88 -31.08
CA TYR A 853 -14.96 -23.24 -29.87
C TYR A 853 -13.95 -24.36 -30.10
N ASP A 854 -14.12 -25.13 -31.17
CA ASP A 854 -13.27 -26.27 -31.49
C ASP A 854 -12.31 -25.97 -32.66
N LYS A 855 -12.36 -24.75 -33.22
CA LYS A 855 -11.45 -24.32 -34.29
C LYS A 855 -10.06 -24.03 -33.72
N PRO A 856 -8.97 -24.43 -34.41
CA PRO A 856 -7.61 -24.08 -34.02
C PRO A 856 -7.43 -22.57 -33.95
N LEU A 857 -6.87 -22.06 -32.86
CA LEU A 857 -6.60 -20.63 -32.66
C LEU A 857 -5.09 -20.34 -32.71
N GLY A 858 -4.34 -21.01 -31.84
CA GLY A 858 -2.92 -20.78 -31.57
C GLY A 858 -2.64 -19.44 -30.88
N PRO A 859 -1.42 -19.20 -30.39
CA PRO A 859 -1.10 -17.97 -29.66
C PRO A 859 -1.24 -16.70 -30.54
N PRO A 860 -1.51 -15.53 -29.93
CA PRO A 860 -1.49 -14.27 -30.65
C PRO A 860 -0.07 -13.95 -31.16
N LYS A 861 0.04 -13.42 -32.37
CA LYS A 861 1.32 -12.96 -32.96
C LYS A 861 1.79 -11.61 -32.42
N GLY A 862 0.96 -10.95 -31.61
CA GLY A 862 1.24 -9.65 -31.02
C GLY A 862 0.00 -9.03 -30.34
N PRO A 863 0.14 -7.83 -29.77
CA PRO A 863 -0.98 -7.08 -29.22
C PRO A 863 -1.94 -6.64 -30.34
N ALA A 864 -3.21 -6.40 -30.00
CA ALA A 864 -4.15 -5.82 -30.95
C ALA A 864 -3.73 -4.41 -31.36
N VAL A 865 -3.82 -4.12 -32.66
CA VAL A 865 -3.54 -2.80 -33.25
C VAL A 865 -4.86 -2.05 -33.38
N LYS A 866 -4.88 -0.79 -32.95
CA LYS A 866 -6.05 0.09 -33.07
C LYS A 866 -5.81 1.14 -34.15
N ASN A 867 -6.72 1.24 -35.12
CA ASN A 867 -6.76 2.30 -36.12
C ASN A 867 -8.16 2.93 -36.14
N GLY A 868 -8.30 4.15 -35.60
CA GLY A 868 -9.61 4.75 -35.35
C GLY A 868 -10.46 3.89 -34.41
N ASN A 869 -11.63 3.45 -34.86
CA ASN A 869 -12.56 2.58 -34.13
C ASN A 869 -12.43 1.10 -34.51
N VAL A 870 -11.42 0.74 -35.31
CA VAL A 870 -11.16 -0.63 -35.74
C VAL A 870 -9.97 -1.20 -34.98
N TYR A 871 -10.15 -2.40 -34.46
CA TYR A 871 -9.12 -3.20 -33.80
C TYR A 871 -8.80 -4.42 -34.66
N THR A 872 -7.53 -4.69 -34.89
CA THR A 872 -7.07 -5.87 -35.62
C THR A 872 -6.10 -6.68 -34.77
N ARG A 873 -6.19 -8.01 -34.83
CA ARG A 873 -5.23 -8.89 -34.15
C ARG A 873 -5.03 -10.19 -34.92
N GLU A 874 -3.78 -10.65 -34.94
CA GLU A 874 -3.37 -11.88 -35.61
C GLU A 874 -3.07 -12.97 -34.58
N PHE A 875 -3.54 -14.17 -34.84
CA PHE A 875 -3.20 -15.42 -34.15
C PHE A 875 -2.56 -16.39 -35.16
N THR A 876 -2.03 -17.52 -34.68
CA THR A 876 -1.44 -18.53 -35.57
C THR A 876 -2.42 -19.00 -36.63
N HIS A 877 -3.66 -19.30 -36.24
CA HIS A 877 -4.70 -19.89 -37.09
C HIS A 877 -5.94 -19.00 -37.25
N ALA A 878 -5.91 -17.75 -36.79
CA ALA A 878 -7.01 -16.82 -36.97
C ALA A 878 -6.55 -15.37 -37.18
N SER A 879 -7.35 -14.60 -37.90
CA SER A 879 -7.23 -13.14 -38.03
C SER A 879 -8.52 -12.50 -37.55
N VAL A 880 -8.40 -11.47 -36.70
CA VAL A 880 -9.53 -10.78 -36.07
C VAL A 880 -9.55 -9.33 -36.54
N THR A 881 -10.69 -8.88 -37.02
CA THR A 881 -11.01 -7.46 -37.21
C THR A 881 -12.29 -7.15 -36.45
N LEU A 882 -12.28 -6.10 -35.63
CA LEU A 882 -13.39 -5.65 -34.80
C LEU A 882 -13.60 -4.15 -35.01
N ASP A 883 -14.75 -3.78 -35.55
CA ASP A 883 -15.20 -2.40 -35.62
C ASP A 883 -16.20 -2.14 -34.48
N ILE A 884 -15.74 -1.38 -33.49
CA ILE A 884 -16.55 -1.12 -32.29
C ILE A 884 -17.61 -0.03 -32.50
N GLU A 885 -17.49 0.77 -33.55
CA GLU A 885 -18.47 1.82 -33.91
C GLU A 885 -19.65 1.22 -34.65
N ASN A 886 -19.39 0.40 -35.68
CA ASN A 886 -20.43 -0.22 -36.51
C ASN A 886 -20.96 -1.55 -35.94
N GLU A 887 -20.43 -2.02 -34.81
CA GLU A 887 -20.77 -3.30 -34.18
C GLU A 887 -20.55 -4.51 -35.11
N THR A 888 -19.55 -4.43 -35.98
CA THR A 888 -19.22 -5.50 -36.93
C THR A 888 -17.90 -6.15 -36.58
N ALA A 889 -17.80 -7.45 -36.83
CA ALA A 889 -16.56 -8.20 -36.66
C ALA A 889 -16.35 -9.14 -37.84
N ASN A 890 -15.09 -9.47 -38.09
CA ASN A 890 -14.69 -10.50 -39.04
C ASN A 890 -13.64 -11.39 -38.38
N LEU A 891 -13.95 -12.68 -38.22
CA LEU A 891 -13.00 -13.71 -37.78
C LEU A 891 -12.70 -14.63 -38.95
N VAL A 892 -11.48 -14.55 -39.47
CA VAL A 892 -11.00 -15.42 -40.55
C VAL A 892 -10.15 -16.52 -39.94
N TRP A 893 -10.64 -17.76 -39.98
CA TRP A 893 -9.91 -18.96 -39.59
C TRP A 893 -9.03 -19.42 -40.77
N LYS A 894 -7.78 -19.80 -40.49
CA LYS A 894 -6.75 -20.12 -41.51
C LYS A 894 -6.49 -21.61 -41.64
#